data_AF-A0A8J2AYZ0-F1
#
_entry.id   AF-A0A8J2AYZ0-F1
#
_cell.length_a   1.000
_cell.length_b   1.000
_cell.length_c   1.000
_cell.angle_alpha   90.00
_cell.angle_beta   90.00
_cell.angle_gamma   90.00
#
_symmetry.space_group_name_H-M   'P 1'
#
loop_
_entity.id
_entity.type
_entity.pdbx_description
1 polymer ?
#
loop_
_entity_poly.entity_id
_entity_poly.type
_entity_poly.pdbx_seq_one_letter_code
_entity_poly.pdbx_strand_id
1 'polypeptide(L)'
;MDESKIIERILECSYDAQSANFVKAVVDQLKEAESPSFNRADLIVEAKLGILYADQIKQIQYLHGCFLRCEDFARKDKLQQELKDKIPDLMRLLARYANLVLTMPEMFSDPDGNMNMSTVAGADLLVQLFCPTPLTPGGPVPNRILTLNFVHLLVTTICDELDPADDQLTAIQILFQPALDQLMQRIKGRCFTDHKMQDVGFLTSLISRKSQLLNKIVTTCSKQFQPDAQKIMFGTKAGQEKSNGFNLQMESLFGTLLCPTTMDTMLYRSVKADVRSMHFENATKKSQKTVEASKKTLQGTMGQVMEQTLNVVNPLLRSGEDCREAVVHWLAEMLKGNDDRAKGANQIHEGGQENHFIDTLSNSDIPFHQNLDARLTMQIQQARTVGYSTPGCGLNVFWLLLELNRPVKISAVGQLLDSSIFAVDEEVKKLLGDFSSETKMGDEEQVKLAKSGLKMALLDENGNQKQKFKFATQIFTLLLKSFNCLACPVLKEDMCYVAAFSSLWNKAPEKADKCFGEHLCISTVLEQEGFLSGLIHGINLLALYLLAAAYPECKPKFADNPDRPAAAFTNVTIPPKQVSPEWSVLPACLVENLVAILEYFRDVQYPPTTQHPFYQRVDVDSLLLLLVFFLGAGDHVKNPSTRGKVVNIISFLIKSQRWATRLQEFKPVVQNIIPSCLLVFNAVEKTKQSYYDIRMQLKYQLRVPIMELFGLLISGNQSSELHRKNLRNFASEQEDDFLKFLNLLMSDATVQLDEGMDTLASIRKRKVLAERRARGEQINDEELMETAAAGVGVDRGGMEDDERNEQGEDLYRRSRRDPKEHCVTYMKLGFRTIKTLHSIVKETPEIVTKKSVVLQQMVQNCLNACMDRLVGPKSMNLKQQGGQKDYAEFHFKPVELLTFIIEMLVVIARTERDKVIHHVINDARAGNINTFEKAVRISRRDGMISKDLSEEFASFVKALLEQTGSAEDQLAAIEQKVGSLPEEYMDPLMDIVMNDPVELPSGNIVNRDTAERIAMGDGMDPFTKASFTKKDLKPAHELRKKIYQFFTVEHGYKMAPPEVTEDGDVNMDGTTPR
;
A
#
# COMPACT_ATOMS: atom_id res chain seq x y z
N MET A 1 -6.17 70.72 15.25
CA MET A 1 -6.34 70.61 16.71
C MET A 1 -4.95 70.69 17.31
N ASP A 2 -4.79 71.41 18.40
CA ASP A 2 -3.56 71.40 19.19
C ASP A 2 -3.34 70.02 19.83
N GLU A 3 -2.08 69.65 20.11
CA GLU A 3 -1.66 68.34 20.66
C GLU A 3 -2.45 67.98 21.92
N SER A 4 -2.59 68.94 22.84
CA SER A 4 -3.36 68.82 24.10
C SER A 4 -4.80 68.34 23.87
N LYS A 5 -5.50 68.92 22.88
CA LYS A 5 -6.91 68.59 22.61
C LYS A 5 -7.10 67.22 21.98
N ILE A 6 -6.07 66.69 21.32
CA ILE A 6 -6.08 65.33 20.78
C ILE A 6 -5.90 64.34 21.92
N ILE A 7 -4.96 64.59 22.83
CA ILE A 7 -4.72 63.75 24.01
C ILE A 7 -5.96 63.73 24.92
N GLU A 8 -6.59 64.88 25.20
CA GLU A 8 -7.84 64.98 25.96
C GLU A 8 -8.96 64.11 25.36
N ARG A 9 -9.08 64.13 24.03
CA ARG A 9 -10.09 63.33 23.32
C ARG A 9 -9.76 61.84 23.29
N ILE A 10 -8.49 61.47 23.17
CA ILE A 10 -8.07 60.07 23.14
C ILE A 10 -8.18 59.45 24.54
N LEU A 11 -7.72 60.15 25.58
CA LEU A 11 -7.67 59.65 26.95
C LEU A 11 -8.93 59.94 27.77
N GLU A 12 -9.94 60.60 27.18
CA GLU A 12 -11.19 60.99 27.88
C GLU A 12 -10.90 61.73 29.20
N CYS A 13 -10.02 62.72 29.12
CA CYS A 13 -9.69 63.60 30.22
C CYS A 13 -9.98 65.06 29.83
N SER A 14 -10.34 65.88 30.81
CA SER A 14 -10.57 67.31 30.64
C SER A 14 -9.95 68.10 31.79
N TYR A 15 -9.36 69.23 31.45
CA TYR A 15 -8.78 70.19 32.41
C TYR A 15 -9.80 71.23 32.89
N ASP A 16 -10.93 71.34 32.17
CA ASP A 16 -12.05 72.18 32.57
C ASP A 16 -12.83 71.53 33.73
N ALA A 17 -12.85 72.20 34.88
CA ALA A 17 -13.56 71.78 36.09
C ALA A 17 -15.08 71.58 35.89
N GLN A 18 -15.65 72.15 34.82
CA GLN A 18 -17.06 72.00 34.47
C GLN A 18 -17.34 70.82 33.52
N SER A 19 -16.30 70.13 33.04
CA SER A 19 -16.44 69.00 32.12
C SER A 19 -16.83 67.71 32.85
N ALA A 20 -17.69 66.91 32.23
CA ALA A 20 -18.06 65.58 32.72
C ALA A 20 -16.87 64.60 32.81
N ASN A 21 -15.79 64.88 32.07
CA ASN A 21 -14.55 64.10 32.06
C ASN A 21 -13.43 64.75 32.88
N PHE A 22 -13.76 65.71 33.76
CA PHE A 22 -12.79 66.35 34.65
C PHE A 22 -12.27 65.36 35.69
N VAL A 23 -10.94 65.29 35.82
CA VAL A 23 -10.29 64.42 36.80
C VAL A 23 -9.39 65.26 37.69
N LYS A 24 -9.89 65.61 38.88
CA LYS A 24 -9.19 66.50 39.83
C LYS A 24 -7.78 66.00 40.18
N ALA A 25 -7.62 64.69 40.41
CA ALA A 25 -6.33 64.07 40.72
C ALA A 25 -5.31 64.20 39.56
N VAL A 26 -5.77 64.06 38.31
CA VAL A 26 -4.96 64.28 37.09
C VAL A 26 -4.53 65.74 36.99
N VAL A 27 -5.44 66.68 37.29
CA VAL A 27 -5.15 68.12 37.25
C VAL A 27 -4.19 68.54 38.38
N ASP A 28 -4.30 67.95 39.56
CA ASP A 28 -3.40 68.23 40.69
C ASP A 28 -1.99 67.67 40.45
N GLN A 29 -1.85 66.50 39.81
CA GLN A 29 -0.55 65.95 39.37
C GLN A 29 0.05 66.71 38.17
N LEU A 30 -0.77 67.31 37.30
CA LEU A 30 -0.33 68.05 36.10
C LEU A 30 -0.08 69.55 36.34
N LYS A 31 -0.43 70.11 37.52
CA LYS A 31 -0.18 71.53 37.86
C LYS A 31 1.30 71.92 37.88
N GLU A 32 2.22 70.96 37.99
CA GLU A 32 3.67 71.20 37.91
C GLU A 32 4.20 71.25 36.47
N ALA A 33 3.33 70.98 35.48
CA ALA A 33 3.68 70.68 34.11
C ALA A 33 2.95 71.62 33.14
N GLU A 34 3.61 72.66 32.62
CA GLU A 34 3.01 73.54 31.60
C GLU A 34 2.59 72.72 30.35
N SER A 35 1.28 72.61 30.12
CA SER A 35 0.56 71.88 29.05
C SER A 35 0.79 70.35 28.95
N PRO A 36 -0.26 69.56 28.65
CA PRO A 36 -0.14 68.12 28.44
C PRO A 36 0.41 67.83 27.03
N SER A 37 1.46 67.01 26.98
CA SER A 37 2.11 66.53 25.77
C SER A 37 2.09 65.01 25.72
N PHE A 38 2.38 64.41 24.56
CA PHE A 38 2.49 62.95 24.44
C PHE A 38 3.49 62.34 25.45
N ASN A 39 4.52 63.11 25.85
CA ASN A 39 5.53 62.70 26.84
C ASN A 39 5.01 62.63 28.29
N ARG A 40 3.83 63.19 28.57
CA ARG A 40 3.18 63.18 29.90
C ARG A 40 1.85 62.41 29.92
N ALA A 41 1.59 61.63 28.86
CA ALA A 41 0.38 60.83 28.72
C ALA A 41 0.33 59.65 29.72
N ASP A 42 1.49 59.21 30.20
CA ASP A 42 1.68 58.20 31.24
C ASP A 42 1.02 58.59 32.56
N LEU A 43 1.25 59.81 33.04
CA LEU A 43 0.64 60.35 34.27
C LEU A 43 -0.90 60.37 34.18
N ILE A 44 -1.45 60.72 33.01
CA ILE A 44 -2.91 60.76 32.79
C ILE A 44 -3.49 59.34 32.84
N VAL A 45 -2.84 58.40 32.16
CA VAL A 45 -3.27 57.00 32.11
C VAL A 45 -3.20 56.37 33.50
N GLU A 46 -2.09 56.55 34.22
CA GLU A 46 -1.89 56.03 35.57
C GLU A 46 -2.95 56.56 36.55
N ALA A 47 -3.16 57.87 36.59
CA ALA A 47 -4.16 58.48 37.46
C ALA A 47 -5.59 58.02 37.14
N LYS A 48 -5.92 57.81 35.85
CA LYS A 48 -7.24 57.28 35.47
C LYS A 48 -7.40 55.81 35.86
N LEU A 49 -6.35 55.00 35.72
CA LEU A 49 -6.35 53.61 36.16
C LEU A 49 -6.50 53.49 37.68
N GLY A 50 -5.84 54.38 38.44
CA GLY A 50 -5.99 54.48 39.89
C GLY A 50 -7.39 54.90 40.34
N ILE A 51 -8.17 55.62 39.52
CA ILE A 51 -9.60 55.90 39.79
C ILE A 51 -10.47 54.68 39.51
N LEU A 52 -10.10 53.92 38.48
CA LEU A 52 -10.79 52.68 38.09
C LEU A 52 -10.31 51.46 38.91
N TYR A 53 -9.56 51.67 39.99
CA TYR A 53 -8.93 50.63 40.80
C TYR A 53 -9.88 49.51 41.22
N ALA A 54 -11.15 49.84 41.52
CA ALA A 54 -12.14 48.88 42.01
C ALA A 54 -12.56 47.80 40.98
N ASP A 55 -12.22 47.94 39.69
CA ASP A 55 -12.69 47.04 38.63
C ASP A 55 -11.69 46.94 37.46
N GLN A 56 -10.93 45.83 37.42
CA GLN A 56 -9.96 45.55 36.37
C GLN A 56 -10.59 45.45 34.96
N ILE A 57 -11.85 45.00 34.85
CA ILE A 57 -12.55 44.95 33.56
C ILE A 57 -12.71 46.38 33.01
N LYS A 58 -13.07 47.34 33.88
CA LYS A 58 -13.20 48.75 33.50
C LYS A 58 -11.85 49.39 33.18
N GLN A 59 -10.78 49.03 33.89
CA GLN A 59 -9.41 49.46 33.56
C GLN A 59 -9.03 49.04 32.14
N ILE A 60 -9.23 47.77 31.78
CA ILE A 60 -8.91 47.28 30.43
C ILE A 60 -9.87 47.85 29.36
N GLN A 61 -11.17 47.99 29.66
CA GLN A 61 -12.13 48.66 28.78
C GLN A 61 -11.73 50.10 28.46
N TYR A 62 -11.27 50.85 29.47
CA TYR A 62 -10.80 52.21 29.29
C TYR A 62 -9.58 52.27 28.37
N LEU A 63 -8.56 51.44 28.63
CA LEU A 63 -7.34 51.39 27.81
C LEU A 63 -7.65 50.98 26.36
N HIS A 64 -8.55 50.03 26.17
CA HIS A 64 -9.00 49.60 24.86
C HIS A 64 -9.80 50.68 24.12
N GLY A 65 -10.70 51.38 24.82
CA GLY A 65 -11.42 52.53 24.28
C GLY A 65 -10.48 53.65 23.82
N CYS A 66 -9.44 53.94 24.61
CA CYS A 66 -8.38 54.88 24.23
C CYS A 66 -7.64 54.41 22.97
N PHE A 67 -7.32 53.12 22.88
CA PHE A 67 -6.68 52.54 21.71
C PHE A 67 -7.54 52.64 20.43
N LEU A 68 -8.85 52.37 20.51
CA LEU A 68 -9.75 52.52 19.37
C LEU A 68 -9.79 53.97 18.88
N ARG A 69 -9.79 54.93 19.80
CA ARG A 69 -9.69 56.35 19.45
C ARG A 69 -8.35 56.67 18.80
N CYS A 70 -7.24 56.10 19.25
CA CYS A 70 -5.96 56.22 18.55
C CYS A 70 -6.06 55.71 17.09
N GLU A 71 -6.65 54.53 16.85
CA GLU A 71 -6.85 54.00 15.49
C GLU A 71 -7.72 54.94 14.63
N ASP A 72 -8.80 55.49 15.19
CA ASP A 72 -9.68 56.44 14.50
C ASP A 72 -8.98 57.76 14.18
N PHE A 73 -8.12 58.27 15.07
CA PHE A 73 -7.33 59.46 14.81
C PHE A 73 -6.22 59.23 13.79
N ALA A 74 -5.58 58.05 13.80
CA ALA A 74 -4.57 57.68 12.81
C ALA A 74 -5.14 57.63 11.38
N ARG A 75 -6.41 57.22 11.23
CA ARG A 75 -7.11 57.13 9.93
C ARG A 75 -7.64 58.46 9.38
N LYS A 76 -7.61 59.55 10.15
CA LYS A 76 -8.13 60.85 9.69
C LYS A 76 -7.18 61.53 8.73
N ASP A 77 -7.62 61.73 7.48
CA ASP A 77 -6.81 62.37 6.43
C ASP A 77 -6.38 63.80 6.75
N LYS A 78 -7.20 64.54 7.53
CA LYS A 78 -6.98 65.96 7.86
C LYS A 78 -6.04 66.22 9.06
N LEU A 79 -5.49 65.17 9.68
CA LEU A 79 -4.54 65.32 10.80
C LEU A 79 -3.11 65.54 10.28
N GLN A 80 -2.38 66.50 10.85
CA GLN A 80 -0.98 66.78 10.48
C GLN A 80 -0.10 65.54 10.67
N GLN A 81 0.86 65.34 9.76
CA GLN A 81 1.71 64.14 9.76
C GLN A 81 2.54 64.03 11.04
N GLU A 82 3.10 65.14 11.54
CA GLU A 82 3.87 65.19 12.80
C GLU A 82 3.08 64.67 14.01
N LEU A 83 1.76 64.89 14.03
CA LEU A 83 0.87 64.38 15.08
C LEU A 83 0.49 62.91 14.85
N LYS A 84 0.38 62.48 13.59
CA LYS A 84 0.14 61.06 13.25
C LYS A 84 1.33 60.19 13.66
N ASP A 85 2.55 60.69 13.51
CA ASP A 85 3.77 59.95 13.84
C ASP A 85 3.91 59.68 15.35
N LYS A 86 3.26 60.49 16.22
CA LYS A 86 3.24 60.30 17.68
C LYS A 86 2.15 59.34 18.20
N ILE A 87 1.11 59.05 17.40
CA ILE A 87 -0.01 58.17 17.81
C ILE A 87 0.47 56.73 18.13
N PRO A 88 1.36 56.10 17.34
CA PRO A 88 1.88 54.76 17.64
C PRO A 88 2.54 54.65 19.01
N ASP A 89 3.24 55.68 19.48
CA ASP A 89 3.90 55.68 20.79
C ASP A 89 2.87 55.69 21.92
N LEU A 90 1.78 56.45 21.77
CA LEU A 90 0.65 56.41 22.71
C LEU A 90 -0.06 55.06 22.70
N MET A 91 -0.22 54.44 21.53
CA MET A 91 -0.78 53.09 21.43
C MET A 91 0.09 52.08 22.19
N ARG A 92 1.42 52.16 22.04
CA ARG A 92 2.37 51.33 22.81
C ARG A 92 2.27 51.58 24.30
N LEU A 93 2.19 52.84 24.73
CA LEU A 93 2.01 53.20 26.14
C LEU A 93 0.74 52.59 26.74
N LEU A 94 -0.40 52.69 26.04
CA LEU A 94 -1.66 52.07 26.47
C LEU A 94 -1.53 50.55 26.59
N ALA A 95 -0.78 49.91 25.69
CA ALA A 95 -0.51 48.49 25.75
C ALA A 95 0.40 48.10 26.92
N ARG A 96 1.41 48.91 27.28
CA ARG A 96 2.24 48.72 28.48
C ARG A 96 1.38 48.71 29.73
N TYR A 97 0.57 49.75 29.93
CA TYR A 97 -0.31 49.84 31.09
C TYR A 97 -1.33 48.69 31.14
N ALA A 98 -1.85 48.26 29.99
CA ALA A 98 -2.74 47.09 29.95
C ALA A 98 -2.00 45.80 30.34
N ASN A 99 -0.76 45.60 29.89
CA ASN A 99 0.06 44.47 30.35
C ASN A 99 0.35 44.54 31.85
N LEU A 100 0.60 45.73 32.41
CA LEU A 100 0.78 45.92 33.85
C LEU A 100 -0.49 45.61 34.64
N VAL A 101 -1.66 46.07 34.18
CA VAL A 101 -2.95 45.72 34.80
C VAL A 101 -3.19 44.21 34.78
N LEU A 102 -2.79 43.53 33.70
CA LEU A 102 -2.96 42.08 33.55
C LEU A 102 -1.93 41.26 34.34
N THR A 103 -0.69 41.74 34.50
CA THR A 103 0.39 40.95 35.14
C THR A 103 0.61 41.32 36.60
N MET A 104 0.42 42.60 36.96
CA MET A 104 0.65 43.16 38.29
C MET A 104 -0.50 44.11 38.68
N PRO A 105 -1.72 43.59 38.88
CA PRO A 105 -2.90 44.42 39.18
C PRO A 105 -2.77 45.20 40.48
N GLU A 106 -1.94 44.72 41.42
CA GLU A 106 -1.71 45.37 42.72
C GLU A 106 -1.01 46.73 42.60
N MET A 107 -0.38 47.05 41.47
CA MET A 107 0.22 48.38 41.26
C MET A 107 -0.81 49.51 41.14
N PHE A 108 -2.08 49.18 40.88
CA PHE A 108 -3.14 50.17 40.66
C PHE A 108 -4.21 50.12 41.77
N SER A 109 -3.86 49.62 42.97
CA SER A 109 -4.76 49.53 44.12
C SER A 109 -4.99 50.88 44.82
N ASP A 110 -5.96 50.92 45.73
CA ASP A 110 -6.30 52.09 46.54
C ASP A 110 -5.07 52.72 47.21
N PRO A 111 -4.87 54.06 47.19
CA PRO A 111 -3.81 54.75 47.94
C PRO A 111 -3.76 54.43 49.44
N ASP A 112 -4.87 53.95 50.04
CA ASP A 112 -4.93 53.55 51.46
C ASP A 112 -4.57 52.06 51.71
N GLY A 113 -4.20 51.29 50.67
CA GLY A 113 -3.68 49.91 50.82
C GLY A 113 -4.72 48.82 51.13
N ASN A 114 -6.02 49.11 51.02
CA ASN A 114 -7.07 48.13 51.25
C ASN A 114 -7.28 47.20 50.03
N MET A 115 -6.90 45.92 50.17
CA MET A 115 -7.19 44.86 49.20
C MET A 115 -8.65 44.40 49.26
N ASN A 116 -9.60 45.20 48.76
CA ASN A 116 -10.95 44.73 48.43
C ASN A 116 -11.10 44.54 46.92
N MET A 117 -10.11 43.91 46.29
CA MET A 117 -10.16 43.55 44.88
C MET A 117 -10.78 42.16 44.74
N SER A 118 -11.80 42.02 43.90
CA SER A 118 -12.01 40.73 43.23
C SER A 118 -10.91 40.60 42.17
N THR A 119 -9.68 40.28 42.58
CA THR A 119 -8.58 40.04 41.65
C THR A 119 -8.91 38.81 40.82
N VAL A 120 -9.44 39.02 39.63
CA VAL A 120 -9.50 38.00 38.59
C VAL A 120 -8.06 37.81 38.11
N ALA A 121 -7.60 36.56 37.97
CA ALA A 121 -6.26 36.33 37.43
C ALA A 121 -6.17 36.99 36.04
N GLY A 122 -5.08 37.68 35.73
CA GLY A 122 -4.96 38.42 34.47
C GLY A 122 -5.18 37.58 33.21
N ALA A 123 -4.83 36.29 33.28
CA ALA A 123 -5.15 35.32 32.24
C ALA A 123 -6.66 35.05 32.11
N ASP A 124 -7.37 34.85 33.22
CA ASP A 124 -8.83 34.70 33.25
C ASP A 124 -9.51 35.94 32.68
N LEU A 125 -9.01 37.13 33.06
CA LEU A 125 -9.50 38.41 32.56
C LEU A 125 -9.27 38.53 31.05
N LEU A 126 -8.08 38.17 30.56
CA LEU A 126 -7.78 38.18 29.12
C LEU A 126 -8.68 37.21 28.34
N VAL A 127 -8.94 36.01 28.87
CA VAL A 127 -9.88 35.06 28.26
C VAL A 127 -11.31 35.60 28.29
N GLN A 128 -11.78 36.16 29.41
CA GLN A 128 -13.12 36.73 29.55
C GLN A 128 -13.37 37.92 28.62
N LEU A 129 -12.40 38.82 28.49
CA LEU A 129 -12.53 40.04 27.71
C LEU A 129 -12.40 39.81 26.19
N PHE A 130 -11.87 38.65 25.81
CA PHE A 130 -11.61 38.31 24.42
C PHE A 130 -12.52 37.20 23.88
N CYS A 131 -12.85 36.20 24.68
CA CYS A 131 -13.66 35.07 24.23
C CYS A 131 -15.15 35.43 24.13
N PRO A 132 -15.82 35.05 23.03
CA PRO A 132 -17.22 35.39 22.79
C PRO A 132 -18.22 34.50 23.55
N THR A 133 -17.74 33.50 24.28
CA THR A 133 -18.52 32.42 24.88
C THR A 133 -18.30 32.41 26.41
N PRO A 134 -19.37 32.31 27.22
CA PRO A 134 -19.28 32.38 28.68
C PRO A 134 -18.37 31.31 29.28
N LEU A 135 -17.73 31.63 30.41
CA LEU A 135 -16.86 30.70 31.16
C LEU A 135 -17.63 29.50 31.73
N THR A 136 -18.94 29.64 31.95
CA THR A 136 -19.82 28.58 32.44
C THR A 136 -20.96 28.32 31.46
N PRO A 137 -21.38 27.06 31.24
CA PRO A 137 -22.56 26.76 30.43
C PRO A 137 -23.80 27.47 31.00
N GLY A 138 -24.39 28.38 30.22
CA GLY A 138 -25.53 29.20 30.67
C GLY A 138 -25.17 30.48 31.44
N GLY A 139 -23.88 30.80 31.58
CA GLY A 139 -23.42 32.08 32.13
C GLY A 139 -23.70 33.27 31.18
N PRO A 140 -23.62 34.52 31.68
CA PRO A 140 -23.79 35.71 30.85
C PRO A 140 -22.76 35.73 29.72
N VAL A 141 -23.22 35.96 28.48
CA VAL A 141 -22.34 36.08 27.31
C VAL A 141 -21.35 37.22 27.57
N PRO A 142 -20.03 36.96 27.57
CA PRO A 142 -19.05 38.01 27.71
C PRO A 142 -19.19 38.95 26.52
N ASN A 143 -19.34 40.26 26.77
CA ASN A 143 -19.24 41.23 25.69
C ASN A 143 -17.81 41.15 25.16
N ARG A 144 -17.64 40.90 23.86
CA ARG A 144 -16.34 40.98 23.20
C ARG A 144 -15.86 42.42 23.32
N ILE A 145 -15.00 42.67 24.30
CA ILE A 145 -14.54 44.01 24.62
C ILE A 145 -13.30 44.31 23.79
N LEU A 146 -12.33 43.39 23.72
CA LEU A 146 -11.04 43.66 23.08
C LEU A 146 -11.03 43.39 21.57
N THR A 147 -10.39 44.30 20.82
CA THR A 147 -10.09 44.09 19.40
C THR A 147 -8.81 43.27 19.21
N LEU A 148 -8.75 42.53 18.10
CA LEU A 148 -7.57 41.74 17.70
C LEU A 148 -6.30 42.59 17.59
N ASN A 149 -6.41 43.83 17.09
CA ASN A 149 -5.27 44.74 16.97
C ASN A 149 -4.72 45.17 18.34
N PHE A 150 -5.59 45.35 19.33
CA PHE A 150 -5.17 45.70 20.68
C PHE A 150 -4.44 44.53 21.34
N VAL A 151 -5.00 43.31 21.29
CA VAL A 151 -4.32 42.12 21.83
C VAL A 151 -2.98 41.89 21.16
N HIS A 152 -2.90 42.03 19.83
CA HIS A 152 -1.63 41.96 19.12
C HIS A 152 -0.60 42.97 19.65
N LEU A 153 -1.04 44.19 19.97
CA LEU A 153 -0.16 45.21 20.51
C LEU A 153 0.27 44.91 21.96
N LEU A 154 -0.62 44.39 22.81
CA LEU A 154 -0.27 43.88 24.14
C LEU A 154 0.89 42.90 24.04
N VAL A 155 0.74 41.91 23.15
CA VAL A 155 1.74 40.86 23.00
C VAL A 155 3.04 41.37 22.40
N THR A 156 2.94 42.25 21.39
CA THR A 156 4.10 42.90 20.78
C THR A 156 4.93 43.66 21.82
N THR A 157 4.26 44.39 22.70
CA THR A 157 4.91 45.20 23.73
C THR A 157 5.65 44.33 24.75
N ILE A 158 5.09 43.19 25.16
CA ILE A 158 5.77 42.20 26.01
C ILE A 158 7.06 41.69 25.33
N CYS A 159 6.99 41.37 24.04
CA CYS A 159 8.11 40.79 23.30
C CYS A 159 9.21 41.78 22.90
N ASP A 160 8.86 43.03 22.62
CA ASP A 160 9.78 44.04 22.11
C ASP A 160 10.51 44.79 23.25
N GLU A 161 9.95 44.84 24.47
CA GLU A 161 10.38 45.81 25.51
C GLU A 161 10.84 45.21 26.85
N LEU A 162 10.49 43.96 27.17
CA LEU A 162 11.00 43.28 28.37
C LEU A 162 12.38 42.66 28.08
N ASP A 163 13.21 42.42 29.11
CA ASP A 163 14.54 41.82 28.89
C ASP A 163 14.43 40.38 28.33
N PRO A 164 15.33 39.97 27.41
CA PRO A 164 15.10 38.87 26.47
C PRO A 164 15.03 37.44 27.04
N ALA A 165 15.27 37.24 28.34
CA ALA A 165 15.29 35.91 28.96
C ALA A 165 14.25 35.79 30.09
N ASP A 166 14.52 36.29 31.29
CA ASP A 166 13.72 35.89 32.46
C ASP A 166 12.36 36.60 32.59
N ASP A 167 12.31 37.92 32.35
CA ASP A 167 11.06 38.69 32.53
C ASP A 167 10.04 38.44 31.40
N GLN A 168 10.52 38.23 30.16
CA GLN A 168 9.68 37.88 29.02
C GLN A 168 9.06 36.48 29.16
N LEU A 169 9.85 35.49 29.57
CA LEU A 169 9.35 34.13 29.81
C LEU A 169 8.31 34.14 30.93
N THR A 170 8.58 34.86 32.02
CA THR A 170 7.66 34.98 33.16
C THR A 170 6.35 35.65 32.77
N ALA A 171 6.39 36.75 32.02
CA ALA A 171 5.19 37.43 31.54
C ALA A 171 4.36 36.57 30.56
N ILE A 172 5.02 35.82 29.67
CA ILE A 172 4.34 34.89 28.75
C ILE A 172 3.72 33.72 29.51
N GLN A 173 4.41 33.18 30.50
CA GLN A 173 3.91 32.10 31.38
C GLN A 173 2.72 32.55 32.23
N ILE A 174 2.72 33.77 32.77
CA ILE A 174 1.65 34.26 33.63
C ILE A 174 0.38 34.57 32.83
N LEU A 175 0.53 35.13 31.62
CA LEU A 175 -0.60 35.64 30.85
C LEU A 175 -1.14 34.65 29.81
N PHE A 176 -0.25 34.10 28.97
CA PHE A 176 -0.66 33.34 27.78
C PHE A 176 -0.81 31.86 28.04
N GLN A 177 -0.01 31.27 28.94
CA GLN A 177 -0.13 29.84 29.26
C GLN A 177 -1.50 29.50 29.87
N PRO A 178 -2.02 30.20 30.90
CA PRO A 178 -3.31 29.85 31.48
C PRO A 178 -4.47 30.23 30.54
N ALA A 179 -4.30 31.27 29.72
CA ALA A 179 -5.26 31.61 28.68
C ALA A 179 -5.35 30.52 27.61
N LEU A 180 -4.22 29.98 27.16
CA LEU A 180 -4.18 28.85 26.24
C LEU A 180 -4.73 27.58 26.89
N ASP A 181 -4.45 27.32 28.17
CA ASP A 181 -5.03 26.21 28.92
C ASP A 181 -6.55 26.27 28.96
N GLN A 182 -7.12 27.43 29.27
CA GLN A 182 -8.57 27.61 29.29
C GLN A 182 -9.19 27.44 27.91
N LEU A 183 -8.57 27.99 26.87
CA LEU A 183 -9.02 27.77 25.48
C LEU A 183 -8.97 26.30 25.14
N MET A 184 -7.88 25.61 25.45
CA MET A 184 -7.69 24.18 25.27
C MET A 184 -8.80 23.37 25.95
N GLN A 185 -9.12 23.67 27.22
CA GLN A 185 -10.21 23.00 27.93
C GLN A 185 -11.58 23.21 27.27
N ARG A 186 -11.82 24.37 26.64
CA ARG A 186 -13.08 24.66 25.93
C ARG A 186 -13.20 23.95 24.59
N ILE A 187 -12.10 23.88 23.84
CA ILE A 187 -12.08 23.19 22.55
C ILE A 187 -11.94 21.67 22.72
N LYS A 188 -11.53 21.18 23.89
CA LYS A 188 -11.42 19.76 24.19
C LYS A 188 -12.76 19.05 23.99
N GLY A 189 -12.73 17.89 23.33
CA GLY A 189 -13.94 17.13 23.02
C GLY A 189 -14.81 17.75 21.91
N ARG A 190 -14.26 18.68 21.13
CA ARG A 190 -14.85 19.17 19.88
C ARG A 190 -15.07 18.01 18.92
N CYS A 191 -16.26 17.96 18.32
CA CYS A 191 -16.61 16.97 17.31
C CYS A 191 -16.99 17.67 15.99
N PHE A 192 -17.38 16.89 14.97
CA PHE A 192 -17.68 17.40 13.64
C PHE A 192 -18.79 18.45 13.57
N THR A 193 -19.79 18.38 14.45
CA THR A 193 -20.89 19.37 14.49
C THR A 193 -20.43 20.73 15.03
N ASP A 194 -19.29 20.80 15.71
CA ASP A 194 -18.72 22.01 16.31
C ASP A 194 -17.74 22.75 15.36
N HIS A 195 -17.85 22.52 14.05
CA HIS A 195 -16.98 23.14 13.04
C HIS A 195 -17.00 24.68 13.08
N LYS A 196 -18.07 25.32 13.60
CA LYS A 196 -18.21 26.79 13.74
C LYS A 196 -17.86 27.34 15.12
N MET A 197 -17.18 26.57 15.96
CA MET A 197 -16.77 27.01 17.30
C MET A 197 -15.88 28.26 17.23
N GLN A 198 -16.33 29.37 17.83
CA GLN A 198 -15.66 30.66 17.73
C GLN A 198 -14.30 30.69 18.46
N ASP A 199 -14.13 29.85 19.49
CA ASP A 199 -12.88 29.68 20.23
C ASP A 199 -11.70 29.27 19.32
N VAL A 200 -11.97 28.46 18.28
CA VAL A 200 -10.96 28.06 17.27
C VAL A 200 -10.56 29.23 16.38
N GLY A 201 -11.52 30.09 16.02
CA GLY A 201 -11.24 31.32 15.26
C GLY A 201 -10.38 32.31 16.04
N PHE A 202 -10.57 32.38 17.36
CA PHE A 202 -9.70 33.17 18.23
C PHE A 202 -8.28 32.59 18.28
N LEU A 203 -8.14 31.30 18.60
CA LEU A 203 -6.85 30.62 18.60
C LEU A 203 -6.09 30.85 17.30
N THR A 204 -6.76 30.70 16.16
CA THR A 204 -6.20 30.96 14.83
C THR A 204 -5.66 32.38 14.72
N SER A 205 -6.43 33.36 15.20
CA SER A 205 -6.05 34.77 15.14
C SER A 205 -4.88 35.13 16.06
N LEU A 206 -4.79 34.48 17.22
CA LEU A 206 -3.65 34.59 18.14
C LEU A 206 -2.37 34.03 17.49
N ILE A 207 -2.50 32.90 16.78
CA ILE A 207 -1.37 32.20 16.16
C ILE A 207 -0.95 32.84 14.82
N SER A 208 -1.80 33.63 14.17
CA SER A 208 -1.53 34.16 12.82
C SER A 208 -0.61 35.40 12.75
N ARG A 209 -0.07 35.93 13.86
CA ARG A 209 0.69 37.21 13.87
C ARG A 209 2.05 37.11 14.58
N LYS A 210 3.05 37.87 14.07
CA LYS A 210 4.47 38.00 14.48
C LYS A 210 5.19 36.69 14.89
N SER A 211 6.18 36.27 14.09
CA SER A 211 6.94 35.00 14.24
C SER A 211 7.69 34.81 15.57
N GLN A 212 8.26 35.87 16.14
CA GLN A 212 9.12 35.77 17.33
C GLN A 212 8.34 35.37 18.61
N LEU A 213 7.10 35.84 18.73
CA LEU A 213 6.21 35.48 19.83
C LEU A 213 5.87 33.99 19.80
N LEU A 214 5.53 33.48 18.61
CA LEU A 214 5.05 32.10 18.46
C LEU A 214 6.12 31.10 18.85
N ASN A 215 7.40 31.37 18.52
CA ASN A 215 8.51 30.56 19.01
C ASN A 215 8.52 30.51 20.55
N LYS A 216 8.40 31.66 21.22
CA LYS A 216 8.39 31.72 22.69
C LYS A 216 7.16 31.06 23.30
N ILE A 217 5.97 31.21 22.71
CA ILE A 217 4.76 30.52 23.17
C ILE A 217 4.93 29.01 23.05
N VAL A 218 5.44 28.50 21.93
CA VAL A 218 5.63 27.06 21.73
C VAL A 218 6.65 26.47 22.70
N THR A 219 7.78 27.16 22.94
CA THR A 219 8.80 26.69 23.89
C THR A 219 8.32 26.72 25.34
N THR A 220 7.49 27.71 25.68
CA THR A 220 7.05 27.98 27.06
C THR A 220 5.79 27.19 27.42
N CYS A 221 4.81 27.14 26.52
CA CYS A 221 3.55 26.40 26.65
C CYS A 221 3.69 24.98 26.07
N SER A 222 4.79 24.29 26.39
CA SER A 222 5.13 23.02 25.75
C SER A 222 4.10 21.93 26.03
N LYS A 223 3.41 21.95 27.19
CA LYS A 223 2.41 20.95 27.59
C LYS A 223 1.16 20.94 26.72
N GLN A 224 0.74 22.09 26.20
CA GLN A 224 -0.45 22.23 25.37
C GLN A 224 -0.19 21.69 23.94
N PHE A 225 1.06 21.75 23.49
CA PHE A 225 1.49 21.14 22.23
C PHE A 225 1.86 19.67 22.42
N GLN A 226 2.57 19.34 23.50
CA GLN A 226 3.10 18.02 23.83
C GLN A 226 2.69 17.65 25.27
N PRO A 227 1.49 17.08 25.48
CA PRO A 227 1.02 16.68 26.79
C PRO A 227 1.88 15.56 27.38
N ASP A 228 1.95 15.52 28.72
CA ASP A 228 2.69 14.50 29.47
C ASP A 228 2.20 13.09 29.10
N ALA A 229 3.15 12.15 28.96
CA ALA A 229 2.83 10.78 28.56
C ALA A 229 1.97 10.08 29.64
N GLN A 230 0.74 9.71 29.29
CA GLN A 230 -0.11 8.89 30.16
C GLN A 230 0.37 7.44 30.15
N LYS A 231 0.47 6.82 31.34
CA LYS A 231 0.78 5.39 31.48
C LYS A 231 -0.29 4.55 30.79
N ILE A 232 0.12 3.69 29.86
CA ILE A 232 -0.75 2.77 29.14
C ILE A 232 -1.16 1.64 30.10
N MET A 233 -2.44 1.24 30.06
CA MET A 233 -3.03 0.32 31.03
C MET A 233 -2.56 -1.13 30.85
N PHE A 234 -2.13 -1.51 29.63
CA PHE A 234 -1.66 -2.86 29.30
C PHE A 234 -0.44 -2.81 28.36
N GLY A 235 0.53 -3.72 28.54
CA GLY A 235 1.56 -4.05 27.55
C GLY A 235 2.93 -3.37 27.69
N THR A 236 3.14 -2.44 28.61
CA THR A 236 4.49 -1.87 28.86
C THR A 236 5.24 -2.70 29.90
N LYS A 237 6.41 -3.25 29.53
CA LYS A 237 7.41 -3.71 30.51
C LYS A 237 7.76 -2.53 31.43
N ALA A 238 7.90 -2.77 32.73
CA ALA A 238 8.22 -1.72 33.69
C ALA A 238 9.46 -0.92 33.25
N GLY A 239 9.29 0.38 33.00
CA GLY A 239 10.37 1.31 32.63
C GLY A 239 10.42 1.81 31.18
N GLN A 240 9.56 1.34 30.25
CA GLN A 240 9.46 1.92 28.90
C GLN A 240 8.30 2.90 28.79
N GLU A 241 8.60 4.19 28.59
CA GLU A 241 7.62 5.19 28.16
C GLU A 241 7.28 4.96 26.68
N LYS A 242 6.03 4.58 26.41
CA LYS A 242 5.51 4.39 25.06
C LYS A 242 4.67 5.60 24.68
N SER A 243 4.85 6.10 23.45
CA SER A 243 4.01 7.20 22.94
C SER A 243 2.54 6.80 22.93
N ASN A 244 1.67 7.74 23.29
CA ASN A 244 0.24 7.55 23.36
C ASN A 244 -0.47 8.53 22.41
N GLY A 245 -0.73 8.05 21.19
CA GLY A 245 -1.43 8.80 20.14
C GLY A 245 -2.88 9.16 20.51
N PHE A 246 -3.56 8.34 21.31
CA PHE A 246 -4.89 8.67 21.83
C PHE A 246 -4.84 9.86 22.80
N ASN A 247 -3.84 9.89 23.69
CA ASN A 247 -3.63 11.01 24.60
C ASN A 247 -3.27 12.29 23.82
N LEU A 248 -2.38 12.20 22.82
CA LEU A 248 -2.09 13.34 21.94
C LEU A 248 -3.34 13.83 21.23
N GLN A 249 -4.16 12.94 20.71
CA GLN A 249 -5.44 13.30 20.10
C GLN A 249 -6.34 14.09 21.05
N MET A 250 -6.44 13.69 22.32
CA MET A 250 -7.43 14.23 23.26
C MET A 250 -6.95 15.44 24.08
N GLU A 251 -5.64 15.55 24.32
CA GLU A 251 -5.07 16.54 25.25
C GLU A 251 -4.21 17.60 24.55
N SER A 252 -3.77 17.36 23.31
CA SER A 252 -2.94 18.34 22.58
C SER A 252 -3.76 19.29 21.71
N LEU A 253 -3.18 20.46 21.44
CA LEU A 253 -3.74 21.48 20.55
C LEU A 253 -4.01 20.91 19.15
N PHE A 254 -3.00 20.30 18.53
CA PHE A 254 -3.13 19.74 17.19
C PHE A 254 -4.12 18.57 17.18
N GLY A 255 -4.10 17.71 18.20
CA GLY A 255 -5.07 16.62 18.35
C GLY A 255 -6.50 17.13 18.36
N THR A 256 -6.77 18.17 19.14
CA THR A 256 -8.11 18.76 19.27
C THR A 256 -8.59 19.45 17.98
N LEU A 257 -7.68 20.07 17.23
CA LEU A 257 -7.98 20.67 15.92
C LEU A 257 -8.26 19.61 14.85
N LEU A 258 -7.59 18.46 14.93
CA LEU A 258 -7.67 17.36 13.95
C LEU A 258 -8.74 16.31 14.31
N CYS A 259 -9.31 16.31 15.51
CA CYS A 259 -10.37 15.39 15.93
C CYS A 259 -11.68 15.47 15.10
N PRO A 260 -12.19 16.66 14.70
CA PRO A 260 -13.49 16.74 14.04
C PRO A 260 -13.48 16.02 12.68
N THR A 261 -14.26 14.95 12.59
CA THR A 261 -14.34 14.07 11.40
C THR A 261 -15.68 13.34 11.34
N THR A 262 -16.04 12.79 10.18
CA THR A 262 -17.30 12.05 9.97
C THR A 262 -17.30 10.66 10.62
N MET A 263 -16.13 10.08 10.94
CA MET A 263 -15.97 8.69 11.38
C MET A 263 -16.07 8.49 12.90
N ASP A 264 -15.47 9.37 13.71
CA ASP A 264 -15.24 9.15 15.15
C ASP A 264 -16.45 9.44 16.02
N THR A 265 -17.65 9.24 15.48
CA THR A 265 -18.90 9.58 16.15
C THR A 265 -19.10 8.81 17.46
N MET A 266 -18.67 7.55 17.52
CA MET A 266 -18.79 6.72 18.73
C MET A 266 -17.95 7.25 19.90
N LEU A 267 -16.93 8.06 19.64
CA LEU A 267 -16.14 8.73 20.69
C LEU A 267 -16.98 9.78 21.45
N TYR A 268 -17.97 10.40 20.80
CA TYR A 268 -18.74 11.53 21.36
C TYR A 268 -20.24 11.25 21.53
N ARG A 269 -20.69 10.02 21.23
CA ARG A 269 -22.12 9.64 21.15
C ARG A 269 -22.94 9.94 22.41
N SER A 270 -22.33 9.86 23.60
CA SER A 270 -23.02 10.13 24.86
C SER A 270 -23.38 11.60 25.07
N VAL A 271 -22.82 12.52 24.27
CA VAL A 271 -22.93 13.96 24.48
C VAL A 271 -23.42 14.70 23.22
N LYS A 272 -23.19 14.17 22.01
CA LYS A 272 -23.41 14.90 20.74
C LYS A 272 -24.06 14.02 19.66
N ALA A 273 -24.65 14.68 18.66
CA ALA A 273 -25.40 14.03 17.57
C ALA A 273 -24.49 13.25 16.60
N ASP A 274 -25.00 12.11 16.11
CA ASP A 274 -24.26 11.16 15.29
C ASP A 274 -24.29 11.53 13.79
N VAL A 275 -23.12 11.75 13.16
CA VAL A 275 -23.02 12.16 11.75
C VAL A 275 -23.61 11.10 10.81
N ARG A 276 -23.31 9.83 11.05
CA ARG A 276 -23.81 8.72 10.23
C ARG A 276 -25.33 8.64 10.35
N SER A 277 -25.86 8.74 11.56
CA SER A 277 -27.32 8.74 11.77
C SER A 277 -27.99 9.98 11.14
N MET A 278 -27.40 11.17 11.27
CA MET A 278 -27.94 12.41 10.70
C MET A 278 -28.00 12.42 9.17
N HIS A 279 -26.98 11.88 8.50
CA HIS A 279 -26.83 12.03 7.05
C HIS A 279 -27.05 10.73 6.26
N PHE A 280 -26.72 9.58 6.84
CA PHE A 280 -26.64 8.28 6.16
C PHE A 280 -27.51 7.19 6.79
N GLU A 281 -28.39 7.51 7.73
CA GLU A 281 -29.41 6.55 8.19
C GLU A 281 -30.32 6.14 7.03
N ASN A 282 -30.56 4.83 6.87
CA ASN A 282 -31.33 4.25 5.77
C ASN A 282 -30.81 4.70 4.39
N ALA A 283 -29.48 4.89 4.24
CA ALA A 283 -28.87 5.36 3.00
C ALA A 283 -29.22 4.47 1.79
N THR A 284 -29.41 3.18 2.01
CA THR A 284 -29.78 2.21 0.99
C THR A 284 -31.17 2.43 0.39
N LYS A 285 -32.04 3.18 1.08
CA LYS A 285 -33.39 3.56 0.62
C LYS A 285 -33.43 4.96 -0.01
N LYS A 286 -32.34 5.74 0.08
CA LYS A 286 -32.26 7.10 -0.46
C LYS A 286 -31.82 7.06 -1.92
N SER A 287 -32.20 8.08 -2.69
CA SER A 287 -31.69 8.22 -4.06
C SER A 287 -30.19 8.52 -4.05
N GLN A 288 -29.45 8.05 -5.06
CA GLN A 288 -28.02 8.33 -5.20
C GLN A 288 -27.72 9.85 -5.14
N LYS A 289 -28.54 10.67 -5.80
CA LYS A 289 -28.41 12.14 -5.77
C LYS A 289 -28.51 12.71 -4.35
N THR A 290 -29.38 12.16 -3.52
CA THR A 290 -29.55 12.60 -2.13
C THR A 290 -28.33 12.22 -1.28
N VAL A 291 -27.82 11.00 -1.45
CA VAL A 291 -26.61 10.55 -0.74
C VAL A 291 -25.40 11.39 -1.14
N GLU A 292 -25.22 11.64 -2.44
CA GLU A 292 -24.16 12.51 -2.97
C GLU A 292 -24.27 13.96 -2.46
N ALA A 293 -25.49 14.51 -2.36
CA ALA A 293 -25.70 15.85 -1.81
C ALA A 293 -25.32 15.93 -0.32
N SER A 294 -25.65 14.91 0.47
CA SER A 294 -25.18 14.80 1.87
C SER A 294 -23.65 14.72 1.93
N LYS A 295 -23.03 13.88 1.10
CA LYS A 295 -21.57 13.74 1.01
C LYS A 295 -20.89 15.07 0.69
N LYS A 296 -21.39 15.79 -0.32
CA LYS A 296 -20.86 17.09 -0.74
C LYS A 296 -20.97 18.15 0.35
N THR A 297 -22.08 18.14 1.12
CA THR A 297 -22.25 19.04 2.26
C THR A 297 -21.22 18.75 3.35
N LEU A 298 -21.05 17.48 3.71
CA LEU A 298 -20.06 17.05 4.69
C LEU A 298 -18.62 17.34 4.24
N GLN A 299 -18.30 17.16 2.96
CA GLN A 299 -17.00 17.52 2.37
C GLN A 299 -16.71 19.03 2.48
N GLY A 300 -17.73 19.87 2.27
CA GLY A 300 -17.61 21.31 2.47
C GLY A 300 -17.28 21.67 3.92
N THR A 301 -17.99 21.06 4.88
CA THR A 301 -17.71 21.22 6.32
C THR A 301 -16.32 20.70 6.70
N MET A 302 -15.92 19.54 6.17
CA MET A 302 -14.58 18.97 6.40
C MET A 302 -13.50 19.92 5.88
N GLY A 303 -13.69 20.51 4.69
CA GLY A 303 -12.79 21.52 4.14
C GLY A 303 -12.58 22.71 5.07
N GLN A 304 -13.63 23.17 5.76
CA GLN A 304 -13.53 24.26 6.75
C GLN A 304 -12.72 23.86 7.98
N VAL A 305 -12.92 22.63 8.50
CA VAL A 305 -12.14 22.11 9.63
C VAL A 305 -10.66 22.00 9.26
N MET A 306 -10.39 21.46 8.07
CA MET A 306 -9.04 21.36 7.49
C MET A 306 -8.38 22.75 7.36
N GLU A 307 -9.09 23.73 6.79
CA GLU A 307 -8.60 25.10 6.65
C GLU A 307 -8.28 25.75 8.01
N GLN A 308 -9.14 25.57 9.02
CA GLN A 308 -8.88 26.06 10.37
C GLN A 308 -7.57 25.50 10.95
N THR A 309 -7.31 24.21 10.75
CA THR A 309 -6.05 23.59 11.19
C THR A 309 -4.85 24.20 10.47
N LEU A 310 -4.92 24.41 9.15
CA LEU A 310 -3.82 25.03 8.39
C LEU A 310 -3.57 26.48 8.79
N ASN A 311 -4.61 27.21 9.18
CA ASN A 311 -4.46 28.58 9.68
C ASN A 311 -3.73 28.65 11.04
N VAL A 312 -3.61 27.51 11.74
CA VAL A 312 -2.77 27.38 12.94
C VAL A 312 -1.38 26.84 12.59
N VAL A 313 -1.30 25.76 11.80
CA VAL A 313 -0.02 25.10 11.50
C VAL A 313 0.90 25.96 10.61
N ASN A 314 0.37 26.60 9.56
CA ASN A 314 1.22 27.35 8.62
C ASN A 314 1.95 28.54 9.25
N PRO A 315 1.31 29.37 10.11
CA PRO A 315 2.03 30.41 10.85
C PRO A 315 3.15 29.84 11.74
N LEU A 316 2.94 28.72 12.42
CA LEU A 316 3.98 28.08 13.24
C LEU A 316 5.19 27.68 12.38
N LEU A 317 4.96 27.07 11.21
CA LEU A 317 6.04 26.67 10.31
C LEU A 317 6.85 27.85 9.74
N ARG A 318 6.22 29.03 9.63
CA ARG A 318 6.89 30.27 9.18
C ARG A 318 7.61 31.03 10.30
N SER A 319 7.42 30.62 11.55
CA SER A 319 7.85 31.40 12.72
C SER A 319 9.30 31.19 13.13
N GLY A 320 9.84 29.98 12.99
CA GLY A 320 11.21 29.66 13.40
C GLY A 320 11.59 28.20 13.21
N GLU A 321 12.83 27.84 13.57
CA GLU A 321 13.27 26.43 13.62
C GLU A 321 12.59 25.68 14.77
N ASP A 322 12.52 26.25 15.96
CA ASP A 322 11.90 25.62 17.15
C ASP A 322 10.43 25.24 16.91
N CYS A 323 9.63 26.13 16.30
CA CYS A 323 8.25 25.80 15.94
C CYS A 323 8.16 24.64 14.92
N ARG A 324 9.08 24.60 13.94
CA ARG A 324 9.12 23.50 12.96
C ARG A 324 9.50 22.19 13.61
N GLU A 325 10.48 22.20 14.51
CA GLU A 325 10.89 21.03 15.29
C GLU A 325 9.75 20.54 16.21
N ALA A 326 9.02 21.45 16.86
CA ALA A 326 7.86 21.08 17.69
C ALA A 326 6.75 20.41 16.87
N VAL A 327 6.45 20.89 15.67
CA VAL A 327 5.48 20.26 14.75
C VAL A 327 5.97 18.87 14.32
N VAL A 328 7.24 18.75 13.91
CA VAL A 328 7.84 17.45 13.55
C VAL A 328 7.79 16.47 14.72
N HIS A 329 8.14 16.94 15.92
CA HIS A 329 8.12 16.14 17.13
C HIS A 329 6.72 15.62 17.45
N TRP A 330 5.71 16.50 17.43
CA TRP A 330 4.33 16.10 17.68
C TRP A 330 3.83 15.06 16.67
N LEU A 331 4.10 15.28 15.38
CA LEU A 331 3.75 14.32 14.32
C LEU A 331 4.46 12.98 14.52
N ALA A 332 5.75 13.00 14.87
CA ALA A 332 6.53 11.81 15.15
C ALA A 332 5.95 11.01 16.33
N GLU A 333 5.65 11.68 17.44
CA GLU A 333 5.02 11.04 18.61
C GLU A 333 3.64 10.49 18.27
N MET A 334 2.83 11.24 17.51
CA MET A 334 1.51 10.78 17.06
C MET A 334 1.61 9.51 16.21
N LEU A 335 2.57 9.43 15.28
CA LEU A 335 2.79 8.23 14.48
C LEU A 335 3.34 7.06 15.31
N LYS A 336 4.24 7.32 16.26
CA LYS A 336 4.76 6.29 17.20
C LYS A 336 3.65 5.69 18.07
N GLY A 337 2.69 6.51 18.50
CA GLY A 337 1.51 6.03 19.22
C GLY A 337 0.63 5.07 18.41
N ASN A 338 0.77 5.04 17.07
CA ASN A 338 0.00 4.18 16.18
C ASN A 338 0.75 2.91 15.71
N ASP A 339 1.93 2.60 16.26
CA ASP A 339 2.71 1.43 15.84
C ASP A 339 1.95 0.10 16.06
N ASP A 340 1.19 -0.03 17.15
CA ASP A 340 0.37 -1.22 17.41
C ASP A 340 -0.82 -1.35 16.43
N ARG A 341 -1.32 -0.21 15.93
CA ARG A 341 -2.40 -0.21 14.96
C ARG A 341 -1.95 -0.80 13.63
N ALA A 342 -0.73 -0.50 13.20
CA ALA A 342 -0.13 -1.12 12.01
C ALA A 342 -0.02 -2.64 12.17
N LYS A 343 0.44 -3.11 13.35
CA LYS A 343 0.55 -4.55 13.65
C LYS A 343 -0.82 -5.24 13.61
N GLY A 344 -1.85 -4.62 14.20
CA GLY A 344 -3.22 -5.14 14.17
C GLY A 344 -3.81 -5.18 12.74
N ALA A 345 -3.50 -4.19 11.91
CA ALA A 345 -3.98 -4.13 10.52
C ALA A 345 -3.46 -5.26 9.62
N ASN A 346 -2.34 -5.90 9.97
CA ASN A 346 -1.83 -7.07 9.25
C ASN A 346 -2.69 -8.33 9.48
N GLN A 347 -3.52 -8.32 10.53
CA GLN A 347 -4.44 -9.42 10.84
C GLN A 347 -5.83 -9.24 10.21
N ILE A 348 -6.09 -8.09 9.57
CA ILE A 348 -7.36 -7.82 8.90
C ILE A 348 -7.35 -8.50 7.53
N HIS A 349 -8.29 -9.43 7.30
CA HIS A 349 -8.46 -10.09 6.01
C HIS A 349 -9.40 -9.30 5.08
N GLU A 350 -8.82 -8.72 4.03
CA GLU A 350 -9.50 -7.90 3.01
C GLU A 350 -10.21 -8.79 1.97
N GLY A 351 -11.37 -9.33 2.33
CA GLY A 351 -12.26 -10.04 1.39
C GLY A 351 -11.92 -11.52 1.14
N GLY A 352 -12.93 -12.26 0.67
CA GLY A 352 -12.94 -13.72 0.54
C GLY A 352 -14.13 -14.36 1.26
N GLN A 353 -14.41 -15.65 1.03
CA GLN A 353 -15.52 -16.37 1.69
C GLN A 353 -15.36 -16.46 3.22
N GLU A 354 -14.17 -16.17 3.76
CA GLU A 354 -13.83 -16.31 5.19
C GLU A 354 -13.31 -15.00 5.77
N ASN A 355 -14.14 -13.96 5.74
CA ASN A 355 -13.86 -12.74 6.48
C ASN A 355 -14.39 -12.87 7.91
N HIS A 356 -13.48 -12.99 8.89
CA HIS A 356 -13.82 -13.09 10.32
C HIS A 356 -14.74 -11.94 10.78
N PHE A 357 -14.59 -10.74 10.22
CA PHE A 357 -15.49 -9.62 10.51
C PHE A 357 -16.93 -9.93 10.09
N ILE A 358 -17.12 -10.45 8.87
CA ILE A 358 -18.44 -10.81 8.34
C ILE A 358 -19.05 -11.97 9.11
N ASP A 359 -18.26 -13.00 9.41
CA ASP A 359 -18.72 -14.17 10.14
C ASP A 359 -19.16 -13.80 11.57
N THR A 360 -18.34 -13.06 12.30
CA THR A 360 -18.71 -12.59 13.65
C THR A 360 -19.93 -11.67 13.64
N LEU A 361 -20.09 -10.80 12.64
CA LEU A 361 -21.24 -9.92 12.52
C LEU A 361 -22.55 -10.69 12.18
N SER A 362 -22.41 -11.81 11.49
CA SER A 362 -23.53 -12.64 11.02
C SER A 362 -23.95 -13.70 12.02
N ASN A 363 -22.98 -14.45 12.57
CA ASN A 363 -23.16 -15.76 13.17
C ASN A 363 -22.66 -15.88 14.62
N SER A 364 -22.08 -14.82 15.21
CA SER A 364 -21.54 -14.94 16.59
C SER A 364 -22.64 -15.21 17.61
N ASP A 365 -22.40 -16.15 18.52
CA ASP A 365 -23.32 -16.46 19.64
C ASP A 365 -23.47 -15.31 20.65
N ILE A 366 -22.57 -14.32 20.58
CA ILE A 366 -22.58 -13.15 21.46
C ILE A 366 -23.28 -12.00 20.73
N PRO A 367 -24.50 -11.56 21.16
CA PRO A 367 -25.26 -10.51 20.48
C PRO A 367 -24.50 -9.18 20.32
N PHE A 368 -23.56 -8.91 21.23
CA PHE A 368 -22.68 -7.74 21.17
C PHE A 368 -21.80 -7.74 19.90
N HIS A 369 -21.24 -8.88 19.48
CA HIS A 369 -20.40 -8.99 18.28
C HIS A 369 -21.20 -8.85 16.98
N GLN A 370 -22.51 -9.09 17.03
CA GLN A 370 -23.40 -8.90 15.90
C GLN A 370 -23.85 -7.44 15.67
N ASN A 371 -23.52 -6.53 16.61
CA ASN A 371 -23.91 -5.13 16.55
C ASN A 371 -22.72 -4.24 16.14
N LEU A 372 -22.81 -3.60 14.96
CA LEU A 372 -21.74 -2.75 14.44
C LEU A 372 -21.37 -1.60 15.40
N ASP A 373 -22.35 -0.97 16.04
CA ASP A 373 -22.11 0.17 16.95
C ASP A 373 -21.34 -0.24 18.20
N ALA A 374 -21.67 -1.43 18.72
CA ALA A 374 -20.98 -2.04 19.84
C ALA A 374 -19.51 -2.32 19.49
N ARG A 375 -19.24 -2.79 18.27
CA ARG A 375 -17.88 -3.01 17.77
C ARG A 375 -17.10 -1.73 17.56
N LEU A 376 -17.71 -0.70 16.97
CA LEU A 376 -17.07 0.61 16.82
C LEU A 376 -16.75 1.22 18.20
N THR A 377 -17.63 1.05 19.19
CA THR A 377 -17.37 1.46 20.58
C THR A 377 -16.20 0.68 21.18
N MET A 378 -16.11 -0.63 20.95
CA MET A 378 -14.98 -1.46 21.37
C MET A 378 -13.67 -1.03 20.70
N GLN A 379 -13.70 -0.65 19.41
CA GLN A 379 -12.54 -0.13 18.69
C GLN A 379 -12.02 1.17 19.32
N ILE A 380 -12.92 2.08 19.71
CA ILE A 380 -12.55 3.32 20.42
C ILE A 380 -11.98 3.00 21.81
N GLN A 381 -12.55 2.04 22.53
CA GLN A 381 -12.02 1.62 23.83
C GLN A 381 -10.65 0.99 23.71
N GLN A 382 -10.41 0.19 22.66
CA GLN A 382 -9.11 -0.38 22.34
C GLN A 382 -8.10 0.70 21.97
N ALA A 383 -8.50 1.71 21.19
CA ALA A 383 -7.68 2.87 20.88
C ALA A 383 -7.21 3.57 22.17
N ARG A 384 -8.11 3.75 23.13
CA ARG A 384 -7.80 4.34 24.44
C ARG A 384 -6.88 3.46 25.29
N THR A 385 -7.11 2.14 25.34
CA THR A 385 -6.36 1.24 26.24
C THR A 385 -4.98 0.90 25.70
N VAL A 386 -4.84 0.76 24.39
CA VAL A 386 -3.56 0.47 23.70
C VAL A 386 -2.78 1.75 23.43
N GLY A 387 -3.47 2.88 23.27
CA GLY A 387 -2.87 4.21 23.11
C GLY A 387 -2.68 4.67 21.66
N TYR A 388 -3.37 4.07 20.68
CA TYR A 388 -3.36 4.55 19.29
C TYR A 388 -4.51 5.51 19.01
N SER A 389 -4.36 6.37 17.99
CA SER A 389 -5.40 7.35 17.65
C SER A 389 -6.58 6.74 16.93
N THR A 390 -7.75 7.37 17.03
CA THR A 390 -8.97 6.92 16.34
C THR A 390 -8.81 6.94 14.80
N PRO A 391 -9.59 6.14 14.06
CA PRO A 391 -9.59 6.14 12.59
C PRO A 391 -9.70 7.53 11.96
N GLY A 392 -10.66 8.34 12.40
CA GLY A 392 -10.90 9.64 11.81
C GLY A 392 -9.80 10.67 12.10
N CYS A 393 -9.35 10.78 13.35
CA CYS A 393 -8.18 11.62 13.69
C CYS A 393 -6.92 11.16 12.95
N GLY A 394 -6.70 9.84 12.84
CA GLY A 394 -5.60 9.28 12.05
C GLY A 394 -5.63 9.73 10.59
N LEU A 395 -6.78 9.70 9.92
CA LEU A 395 -6.89 10.21 8.55
C LEU A 395 -6.67 11.73 8.45
N ASN A 396 -7.10 12.51 9.44
CA ASN A 396 -6.84 13.95 9.45
C ASN A 396 -5.35 14.28 9.68
N VAL A 397 -4.65 13.51 10.52
CA VAL A 397 -3.18 13.63 10.67
C VAL A 397 -2.47 13.23 9.38
N PHE A 398 -2.92 12.15 8.73
CA PHE A 398 -2.41 11.73 7.43
C PHE A 398 -2.60 12.83 6.37
N TRP A 399 -3.78 13.45 6.33
CA TRP A 399 -4.06 14.60 5.48
C TRP A 399 -3.12 15.77 5.75
N LEU A 400 -2.87 16.11 7.02
CA LEU A 400 -1.94 17.18 7.37
C LEU A 400 -0.54 16.87 6.81
N LEU A 401 -0.05 15.63 6.94
CA LEU A 401 1.22 15.21 6.34
C LEU A 401 1.23 15.34 4.81
N LEU A 402 0.12 15.03 4.13
CA LEU A 402 -0.02 15.24 2.69
C LEU A 402 0.07 16.72 2.32
N GLU A 403 -0.60 17.61 3.07
CA GLU A 403 -0.54 19.06 2.84
C GLU A 403 0.85 19.64 3.11
N LEU A 404 1.54 19.17 4.15
CA LEU A 404 2.89 19.64 4.46
C LEU A 404 3.93 19.22 3.40
N ASN A 405 3.65 18.15 2.65
CA ASN A 405 4.47 17.73 1.51
C ASN A 405 4.06 18.39 0.18
N ARG A 406 2.87 19.00 0.08
CA ARG A 406 2.37 19.66 -1.14
C ARG A 406 3.34 20.68 -1.77
N PRO A 407 4.14 21.45 -1.01
CA PRO A 407 5.13 22.37 -1.59
C PRO A 407 6.29 21.68 -2.33
N VAL A 408 6.53 20.38 -2.11
CA VAL A 408 7.62 19.63 -2.76
C VAL A 408 7.22 19.32 -4.20
N LYS A 409 7.84 20.00 -5.17
CA LYS A 409 7.59 19.71 -6.60
C LYS A 409 8.05 18.30 -6.95
N ILE A 410 7.27 17.61 -7.79
CA ILE A 410 7.59 16.23 -8.25
C ILE A 410 8.96 16.20 -8.93
N SER A 411 9.29 17.20 -9.75
CA SER A 411 10.60 17.31 -10.42
C SER A 411 11.79 17.55 -9.47
N ALA A 412 11.53 17.96 -8.23
CA ALA A 412 12.54 18.27 -7.21
C ALA A 412 12.77 17.13 -6.20
N VAL A 413 12.07 15.99 -6.35
CA VAL A 413 12.19 14.82 -5.45
C VAL A 413 13.65 14.43 -5.21
N GLY A 414 14.45 14.29 -6.28
CA GLY A 414 15.85 13.87 -6.18
C GLY A 414 16.79 14.85 -5.47
N GLN A 415 16.37 16.10 -5.24
CA GLN A 415 17.18 17.15 -4.60
C GLN A 415 16.72 17.46 -3.16
N LEU A 416 15.43 17.31 -2.88
CA LEU A 416 14.81 17.69 -1.62
C LEU A 416 14.61 16.52 -0.66
N LEU A 417 14.48 15.30 -1.18
CA LEU A 417 14.17 14.11 -0.39
C LEU A 417 15.39 13.20 -0.34
N ASP A 418 15.94 13.05 0.86
CA ASP A 418 17.18 12.30 1.09
C ASP A 418 16.90 10.95 1.76
N SER A 419 17.20 9.86 1.05
CA SER A 419 17.00 8.49 1.52
C SER A 419 18.02 8.07 2.60
N SER A 420 19.12 8.80 2.73
CA SER A 420 20.16 8.51 3.73
C SER A 420 19.67 8.68 5.17
N ILE A 421 18.52 9.36 5.37
CA ILE A 421 17.87 9.41 6.68
C ILE A 421 17.71 8.01 7.25
N PHE A 422 17.25 7.02 6.45
CA PHE A 422 17.06 5.63 6.88
C PHE A 422 18.36 4.89 7.24
N ALA A 423 19.52 5.47 6.95
CA ALA A 423 20.80 4.93 7.40
C ALA A 423 21.13 5.33 8.84
N VAL A 424 20.59 6.42 9.38
CA VAL A 424 20.95 6.97 10.71
C VAL A 424 20.02 6.41 11.78
N ASP A 425 20.40 5.28 12.39
CA ASP A 425 19.54 4.51 13.30
C ASP A 425 18.94 5.32 14.47
N GLU A 426 19.74 6.17 15.12
CA GLU A 426 19.28 6.99 16.27
C GLU A 426 18.21 8.02 15.85
N GLU A 427 18.46 8.80 14.79
CA GLU A 427 17.52 9.81 14.31
C GLU A 427 16.25 9.17 13.74
N VAL A 428 16.39 8.08 12.99
CA VAL A 428 15.25 7.33 12.42
C VAL A 428 14.42 6.71 13.53
N LYS A 429 15.05 6.14 14.56
CA LYS A 429 14.31 5.55 15.69
C LYS A 429 13.59 6.64 16.49
N LYS A 430 14.23 7.79 16.71
CA LYS A 430 13.60 8.96 17.34
C LYS A 430 12.40 9.46 16.52
N LEU A 431 12.51 9.53 15.19
CA LEU A 431 11.46 10.06 14.32
C LEU A 431 10.34 9.03 14.03
N LEU A 432 10.70 7.76 13.85
CA LEU A 432 9.84 6.74 13.25
C LEU A 432 9.50 5.56 14.17
N GLY A 433 10.06 5.43 15.37
CA GLY A 433 9.73 4.34 16.32
C GLY A 433 9.89 2.94 15.72
N ASP A 434 8.87 2.08 15.85
CA ASP A 434 8.94 0.69 15.38
C ASP A 434 9.13 0.57 13.87
N PHE A 435 8.73 1.59 13.10
CA PHE A 435 8.95 1.65 11.65
C PHE A 435 10.44 1.64 11.27
N SER A 436 11.34 2.05 12.19
CA SER A 436 12.79 1.94 12.01
C SER A 436 13.26 0.47 11.98
N SER A 437 12.54 -0.42 12.63
CA SER A 437 12.84 -1.86 12.74
C SER A 437 12.17 -2.72 11.64
N GLU A 438 11.32 -2.11 10.81
CA GLU A 438 10.72 -2.78 9.65
C GLU A 438 11.79 -3.40 8.75
N THR A 439 11.46 -4.57 8.21
CA THR A 439 12.30 -5.27 7.23
C THR A 439 12.70 -4.32 6.12
N LYS A 440 13.98 -4.30 5.74
CA LYS A 440 14.49 -3.43 4.68
C LYS A 440 14.45 -4.11 3.33
N MET A 441 14.55 -3.34 2.26
CA MET A 441 14.57 -3.89 0.90
C MET A 441 15.83 -4.75 0.64
N GLY A 442 17.00 -4.30 1.13
CA GLY A 442 18.26 -5.03 0.98
C GLY A 442 18.36 -6.24 1.92
N ASP A 443 19.23 -7.19 1.58
CA ASP A 443 19.61 -8.26 2.53
C ASP A 443 20.44 -7.70 3.69
N GLU A 444 20.54 -8.43 4.79
CA GLU A 444 21.19 -7.97 6.03
C GLU A 444 22.60 -7.42 5.78
N GLU A 445 23.41 -8.12 4.97
CA GLU A 445 24.76 -7.67 4.59
C GLU A 445 24.73 -6.40 3.72
N GLN A 446 23.83 -6.34 2.74
CA GLN A 446 23.66 -5.18 1.86
C GLN A 446 23.24 -3.95 2.66
N VAL A 447 22.30 -4.11 3.60
CA VAL A 447 21.83 -3.04 4.49
C VAL A 447 22.98 -2.55 5.36
N LYS A 448 23.77 -3.45 5.95
CA LYS A 448 24.92 -3.08 6.79
C LYS A 448 25.95 -2.27 6.01
N LEU A 449 26.30 -2.72 4.80
CA LEU A 449 27.24 -2.04 3.92
C LEU A 449 26.68 -0.67 3.48
N ALA A 450 25.43 -0.63 3.03
CA ALA A 450 24.76 0.59 2.60
C ALA A 450 24.69 1.63 3.72
N LYS A 451 24.31 1.22 4.94
CA LYS A 451 24.30 2.10 6.11
C LYS A 451 25.67 2.68 6.40
N SER A 452 26.73 1.88 6.32
CA SER A 452 28.10 2.37 6.55
C SER A 452 28.52 3.42 5.51
N GLY A 453 28.28 3.17 4.22
CA GLY A 453 28.63 4.10 3.14
C GLY A 453 27.83 5.40 3.21
N LEU A 454 26.52 5.31 3.43
CA LEU A 454 25.65 6.48 3.55
C LEU A 454 25.97 7.31 4.81
N LYS A 455 26.26 6.67 5.95
CA LYS A 455 26.71 7.38 7.17
C LYS A 455 28.01 8.14 6.93
N MET A 456 28.98 7.54 6.24
CA MET A 456 30.26 8.24 5.95
C MET A 456 30.06 9.48 5.07
N ALA A 457 29.10 9.47 4.15
CA ALA A 457 28.78 10.66 3.35
C ALA A 457 28.21 11.81 4.22
N LEU A 458 27.48 11.47 5.28
CA LEU A 458 26.79 12.40 6.19
C LEU A 458 27.68 12.99 7.29
N LEU A 459 28.85 12.40 7.57
CA LEU A 459 29.75 12.85 8.63
C LEU A 459 30.83 13.79 8.10
N ASP A 460 31.20 14.78 8.91
CA ASP A 460 32.33 15.69 8.67
C ASP A 460 33.67 15.01 9.03
N GLU A 461 34.79 15.69 8.77
CA GLU A 461 36.14 15.16 9.06
C GLU A 461 36.36 14.85 10.55
N ASN A 462 35.53 15.40 11.44
CA ASN A 462 35.58 15.22 12.88
C ASN A 462 34.59 14.15 13.40
N GLY A 463 33.82 13.50 12.50
CA GLY A 463 32.83 12.50 12.87
C GLY A 463 31.49 13.05 13.38
N ASN A 464 31.24 14.35 13.23
CA ASN A 464 29.94 14.97 13.51
C ASN A 464 29.05 14.98 12.25
N GLN A 465 27.73 14.96 12.41
CA GLN A 465 26.82 15.08 11.28
C GLN A 465 26.98 16.45 10.60
N LYS A 466 27.32 16.46 9.31
CA LYS A 466 27.59 17.69 8.53
C LYS A 466 26.45 18.70 8.61
N GLN A 467 25.21 18.22 8.62
CA GLN A 467 24.01 19.05 8.66
C GLN A 467 22.80 18.22 9.14
N LYS A 468 21.91 18.83 9.94
CA LYS A 468 20.58 18.26 10.25
C LYS A 468 19.81 18.00 8.96
N PHE A 469 19.02 16.93 8.91
CA PHE A 469 18.12 16.68 7.78
C PHE A 469 17.14 17.82 7.56
N LYS A 470 16.88 18.15 6.29
CA LYS A 470 15.94 19.22 5.92
C LYS A 470 14.54 18.88 6.42
N PHE A 471 13.80 19.92 6.83
CA PHE A 471 12.39 19.80 7.24
C PHE A 471 11.54 19.01 6.24
N ALA A 472 11.71 19.26 4.93
CA ALA A 472 11.00 18.54 3.87
C ALA A 472 11.28 17.03 3.89
N THR A 473 12.53 16.62 4.14
CA THR A 473 12.92 15.20 4.25
C THR A 473 12.29 14.56 5.49
N GLN A 474 12.30 15.24 6.63
CA GLN A 474 11.69 14.74 7.87
C GLN A 474 10.17 14.54 7.70
N ILE A 475 9.48 15.54 7.17
CA ILE A 475 8.04 15.51 6.91
C ILE A 475 7.67 14.46 5.86
N PHE A 476 8.45 14.30 4.80
CA PHE A 476 8.24 13.24 3.82
C PHE A 476 8.44 11.84 4.45
N THR A 477 9.45 11.68 5.29
CA THR A 477 9.71 10.39 5.98
C THR A 477 8.59 10.04 6.96
N LEU A 478 8.03 11.03 7.65
CA LEU A 478 6.80 10.86 8.45
C LEU A 478 5.60 10.49 7.57
N LEU A 479 5.47 11.10 6.38
CA LEU A 479 4.44 10.71 5.41
C LEU A 479 4.59 9.24 4.99
N LEU A 480 5.81 8.77 4.72
CA LEU A 480 6.09 7.37 4.40
C LEU A 480 5.59 6.41 5.50
N LYS A 481 5.88 6.72 6.77
CA LYS A 481 5.38 5.95 7.92
C LYS A 481 3.85 6.01 8.03
N SER A 482 3.26 7.17 7.79
CA SER A 482 1.82 7.38 7.96
C SER A 482 0.94 6.57 6.99
N PHE A 483 1.46 6.20 5.81
CA PHE A 483 0.79 5.23 4.96
C PHE A 483 0.59 3.90 5.69
N ASN A 484 1.61 3.42 6.41
CA ASN A 484 1.61 2.14 7.12
C ASN A 484 0.69 2.13 8.36
N CYS A 485 0.77 3.16 9.19
CA CYS A 485 0.13 3.13 10.52
C CYS A 485 -1.16 3.95 10.62
N LEU A 486 -1.46 4.82 9.65
CA LEU A 486 -2.69 5.63 9.62
C LEU A 486 -3.58 5.26 8.43
N ALA A 487 -3.08 5.38 7.19
CA ALA A 487 -3.91 5.23 6.00
C ALA A 487 -4.33 3.77 5.78
N CYS A 488 -3.37 2.86 5.56
CA CYS A 488 -3.64 1.46 5.23
C CYS A 488 -4.59 0.78 6.25
N PRO A 489 -4.40 0.89 7.58
CA PRO A 489 -5.34 0.31 8.55
C PRO A 489 -6.80 0.73 8.32
N VAL A 490 -7.04 2.02 8.08
CA VAL A 490 -8.39 2.56 7.84
C VAL A 490 -8.96 2.06 6.50
N LEU A 491 -8.13 1.97 5.45
CA LEU A 491 -8.57 1.43 4.16
C LEU A 491 -8.99 -0.04 4.26
N LYS A 492 -8.25 -0.85 5.04
CA LYS A 492 -8.59 -2.26 5.30
C LYS A 492 -9.88 -2.42 6.11
N GLU A 493 -10.06 -1.56 7.13
CA GLU A 493 -11.30 -1.48 7.92
C GLU A 493 -12.50 -1.15 7.00
N ASP A 494 -12.36 -0.16 6.12
CA ASP A 494 -13.42 0.24 5.18
C ASP A 494 -13.75 -0.88 4.17
N MET A 495 -12.74 -1.59 3.66
CA MET A 495 -12.99 -2.75 2.80
C MET A 495 -13.79 -3.84 3.50
N CYS A 496 -13.60 -4.02 4.81
CA CYS A 496 -14.41 -4.95 5.60
C CYS A 496 -15.87 -4.50 5.68
N TYR A 497 -16.15 -3.19 5.78
CA TYR A 497 -17.52 -2.67 5.75
C TYR A 497 -18.18 -2.84 4.38
N VAL A 498 -17.46 -2.58 3.29
CA VAL A 498 -17.96 -2.80 1.91
C VAL A 498 -18.24 -4.28 1.66
N ALA A 499 -17.33 -5.17 2.07
CA ALA A 499 -17.51 -6.62 1.94
C ALA A 499 -18.70 -7.13 2.78
N ALA A 500 -18.83 -6.64 4.02
CA ALA A 500 -19.96 -6.96 4.89
C ALA A 500 -21.29 -6.46 4.33
N PHE A 501 -21.32 -5.24 3.78
CA PHE A 501 -22.50 -4.72 3.08
C PHE A 501 -22.93 -5.65 1.94
N SER A 502 -22.00 -6.03 1.06
CA SER A 502 -22.29 -6.92 -0.06
C SER A 502 -22.78 -8.30 0.38
N SER A 503 -22.19 -8.88 1.44
CA SER A 503 -22.58 -10.21 1.94
C SER A 503 -23.92 -10.20 2.68
N LEU A 504 -24.20 -9.12 3.43
CA LEU A 504 -25.38 -9.02 4.29
C LEU A 504 -26.60 -8.44 3.59
N TRP A 505 -26.46 -7.83 2.42
CA TRP A 505 -27.54 -7.15 1.71
C TRP A 505 -28.85 -7.95 1.66
N ASN A 506 -28.77 -9.23 1.28
CA ASN A 506 -29.93 -10.12 1.19
C ASN A 506 -30.24 -10.86 2.51
N LYS A 507 -29.30 -10.93 3.45
CA LYS A 507 -29.42 -11.74 4.69
C LYS A 507 -29.93 -10.92 5.89
N ALA A 508 -29.42 -9.71 6.04
CA ALA A 508 -29.71 -8.81 7.16
C ALA A 508 -29.58 -7.34 6.69
N PRO A 509 -30.59 -6.79 6.00
CA PRO A 509 -30.50 -5.49 5.33
C PRO A 509 -30.24 -4.32 6.30
N GLU A 510 -30.73 -4.39 7.54
CA GLU A 510 -30.47 -3.36 8.56
C GLU A 510 -28.99 -3.33 8.99
N LYS A 511 -28.35 -4.50 9.11
CA LYS A 511 -26.90 -4.59 9.40
C LYS A 511 -26.09 -4.11 8.20
N ALA A 512 -26.52 -4.44 6.99
CA ALA A 512 -25.91 -3.99 5.75
C ALA A 512 -25.96 -2.45 5.62
N ASP A 513 -27.11 -1.82 5.88
CA ASP A 513 -27.28 -0.37 5.82
C ASP A 513 -26.34 0.38 6.78
N LYS A 514 -26.14 -0.15 8.00
CA LYS A 514 -25.17 0.42 8.94
C LYS A 514 -23.72 0.33 8.45
N CYS A 515 -23.32 -0.80 7.84
CA CYS A 515 -22.00 -0.96 7.24
C CYS A 515 -21.81 0.01 6.07
N PHE A 516 -22.84 0.18 5.23
CA PHE A 516 -22.81 1.14 4.14
C PHE A 516 -22.74 2.58 4.64
N GLY A 517 -23.47 2.93 5.70
CA GLY A 517 -23.40 4.25 6.34
C GLY A 517 -22.01 4.57 6.89
N GLU A 518 -21.31 3.57 7.46
CA GLU A 518 -19.92 3.71 7.91
C GLU A 518 -18.98 3.97 6.72
N HIS A 519 -19.09 3.15 5.67
CA HIS A 519 -18.34 3.36 4.43
C HIS A 519 -18.57 4.76 3.82
N LEU A 520 -19.81 5.27 3.85
CA LEU A 520 -20.11 6.61 3.39
C LEU A 520 -19.43 7.69 4.24
N CYS A 521 -19.29 7.50 5.56
CA CYS A 521 -18.54 8.41 6.42
C CYS A 521 -17.05 8.43 6.07
N ILE A 522 -16.44 7.26 5.85
CA ILE A 522 -15.01 7.14 5.49
C ILE A 522 -14.75 7.73 4.10
N SER A 523 -15.53 7.31 3.11
CA SER A 523 -15.38 7.80 1.73
C SER A 523 -15.64 9.30 1.60
N THR A 524 -16.43 9.92 2.50
CA THR A 524 -16.58 11.38 2.56
C THR A 524 -15.22 12.07 2.83
N VAL A 525 -14.41 11.52 3.74
CA VAL A 525 -13.07 12.05 4.05
C VAL A 525 -12.12 11.82 2.88
N LEU A 526 -12.05 10.59 2.38
CA LEU A 526 -11.09 10.19 1.33
C LEU A 526 -11.34 10.88 -0.02
N GLU A 527 -12.60 11.20 -0.33
CA GLU A 527 -12.98 11.91 -1.56
C GLU A 527 -13.03 13.44 -1.39
N GLN A 528 -12.75 13.98 -0.20
CA GLN A 528 -12.62 15.42 -0.03
C GLN A 528 -11.48 15.93 -0.92
N GLU A 529 -11.71 17.02 -1.67
CA GLU A 529 -10.81 17.42 -2.75
C GLU A 529 -9.38 17.76 -2.29
N GLY A 530 -9.22 18.37 -1.11
CA GLY A 530 -7.91 18.63 -0.51
C GLY A 530 -7.18 17.33 -0.17
N PHE A 531 -7.86 16.41 0.51
CA PHE A 531 -7.38 15.06 0.84
C PHE A 531 -6.97 14.29 -0.40
N LEU A 532 -7.88 14.15 -1.36
CA LEU A 532 -7.66 13.35 -2.56
C LEU A 532 -6.53 13.93 -3.41
N SER A 533 -6.50 15.24 -3.63
CA SER A 533 -5.42 15.93 -4.33
C SER A 533 -4.08 15.75 -3.62
N GLY A 534 -4.06 15.87 -2.28
CA GLY A 534 -2.87 15.66 -1.47
C GLY A 534 -2.36 14.23 -1.58
N LEU A 535 -3.26 13.24 -1.51
CA LEU A 535 -2.93 11.82 -1.64
C LEU A 535 -2.34 11.52 -3.02
N ILE A 536 -2.96 12.01 -4.10
CA ILE A 536 -2.44 11.86 -5.46
C ILE A 536 -1.01 12.41 -5.57
N HIS A 537 -0.78 13.60 -5.01
CA HIS A 537 0.55 14.20 -4.98
C HIS A 537 1.54 13.36 -4.18
N GLY A 538 1.17 12.90 -2.98
CA GLY A 538 1.98 12.01 -2.15
C GLY A 538 2.34 10.69 -2.83
N ILE A 539 1.41 10.09 -3.59
CA ILE A 539 1.64 8.87 -4.38
C ILE A 539 2.61 9.16 -5.54
N ASN A 540 2.48 10.30 -6.23
CA ASN A 540 3.43 10.69 -7.28
C ASN A 540 4.84 10.91 -6.71
N LEU A 541 4.96 11.58 -5.55
CA LEU A 541 6.23 11.74 -4.84
C LEU A 541 6.81 10.39 -4.44
N LEU A 542 6.01 9.49 -3.85
CA LEU A 542 6.44 8.16 -3.45
C LEU A 542 6.92 7.33 -4.64
N ALA A 543 6.18 7.34 -5.75
CA ALA A 543 6.54 6.58 -6.94
C ALA A 543 7.89 7.02 -7.51
N LEU A 544 8.08 8.32 -7.68
CA LEU A 544 9.34 8.85 -8.19
C LEU A 544 10.47 8.72 -7.17
N TYR A 545 10.20 8.84 -5.87
CA TYR A 545 11.18 8.63 -4.80
C TYR A 545 11.70 7.19 -4.77
N LEU A 546 10.82 6.19 -4.92
CA LEU A 546 11.22 4.78 -4.99
C LEU A 546 12.05 4.50 -6.25
N LEU A 547 11.64 5.02 -7.41
CA LEU A 547 12.45 4.93 -8.62
C LEU A 547 13.80 5.64 -8.47
N ALA A 548 13.82 6.82 -7.83
CA ALA A 548 15.04 7.57 -7.57
C ALA A 548 16.01 6.84 -6.63
N ALA A 549 15.48 6.13 -5.63
CA ALA A 549 16.28 5.30 -4.75
C ALA A 549 16.85 4.10 -5.52
N ALA A 550 16.08 3.46 -6.40
CA ALA A 550 16.55 2.35 -7.23
C ALA A 550 17.61 2.79 -8.27
N TYR A 551 17.53 4.02 -8.77
CA TYR A 551 18.46 4.59 -9.76
C TYR A 551 18.97 5.99 -9.32
N PRO A 552 19.91 6.06 -8.35
CA PRO A 552 20.41 7.33 -7.84
C PRO A 552 20.99 8.26 -8.93
N GLU A 553 21.55 7.69 -10.00
CA GLU A 553 22.11 8.40 -11.14
C GLU A 553 21.07 9.14 -12.00
N CYS A 554 19.79 8.78 -11.86
CA CYS A 554 18.69 9.43 -12.58
C CYS A 554 18.17 10.69 -11.86
N LYS A 555 18.44 10.85 -10.56
CA LYS A 555 17.94 11.96 -9.74
C LYS A 555 18.17 13.35 -10.33
N PRO A 556 19.36 13.70 -10.86
CA PRO A 556 19.60 15.04 -11.37
C PRO A 556 18.75 15.37 -12.62
N LYS A 557 18.36 14.34 -13.38
CA LYS A 557 17.67 14.46 -14.67
C LYS A 557 16.17 14.73 -14.55
N PHE A 558 15.60 14.67 -13.34
CA PHE A 558 14.17 14.96 -13.14
C PHE A 558 13.82 16.42 -13.46
N ALA A 559 14.80 17.32 -13.34
CA ALA A 559 14.63 18.73 -13.70
C ALA A 559 14.60 18.95 -15.22
N ASP A 560 15.14 18.03 -16.02
CA ASP A 560 15.23 18.16 -17.48
C ASP A 560 13.84 18.11 -18.14
N ASN A 561 12.90 17.35 -17.56
CA ASN A 561 11.52 17.27 -18.01
C ASN A 561 10.55 17.34 -16.81
N PRO A 562 10.23 18.55 -16.33
CA PRO A 562 9.44 18.73 -15.10
C PRO A 562 8.03 18.14 -15.17
N ASP A 563 7.42 18.11 -16.35
CA ASP A 563 6.06 17.59 -16.57
C ASP A 563 6.04 16.05 -16.66
N ARG A 564 7.18 15.44 -17.01
CA ARG A 564 7.34 13.97 -17.15
C ARG A 564 8.70 13.52 -16.63
N PRO A 565 8.92 13.57 -15.30
CA PRO A 565 10.21 13.23 -14.70
C PRO A 565 10.61 11.76 -14.93
N ALA A 566 9.64 10.86 -15.15
CA ALA A 566 9.88 9.47 -15.52
C ALA A 566 10.63 9.32 -16.87
N ALA A 567 10.69 10.36 -17.71
CA ALA A 567 11.51 10.33 -18.92
C ALA A 567 13.01 10.13 -18.62
N ALA A 568 13.48 10.44 -17.41
CA ALA A 568 14.86 10.22 -16.97
C ALA A 568 15.30 8.75 -17.08
N PHE A 569 14.36 7.79 -17.03
CA PHE A 569 14.63 6.35 -17.06
C PHE A 569 14.63 5.75 -18.48
N THR A 570 14.60 6.57 -19.54
CA THR A 570 14.49 6.10 -20.93
C THR A 570 15.71 5.31 -21.43
N ASN A 571 16.87 5.54 -20.82
CA ASN A 571 18.16 5.00 -21.24
C ASN A 571 18.86 4.17 -20.15
N VAL A 572 18.11 3.65 -19.18
CA VAL A 572 18.64 2.75 -18.14
C VAL A 572 18.09 1.34 -18.32
N THR A 573 18.83 0.34 -17.82
CA THR A 573 18.38 -1.05 -17.79
C THR A 573 17.41 -1.25 -16.64
N ILE A 574 16.25 -1.86 -16.89
CA ILE A 574 15.20 -2.09 -15.90
C ILE A 574 14.87 -3.58 -15.83
N PRO A 575 14.90 -4.21 -14.65
CA PRO A 575 15.42 -3.69 -13.38
C PRO A 575 16.94 -3.44 -13.43
N PRO A 576 17.51 -2.66 -12.49
CA PRO A 576 18.95 -2.48 -12.41
C PRO A 576 19.60 -3.79 -11.95
N LYS A 577 20.80 -4.07 -12.45
CA LYS A 577 21.52 -5.32 -12.14
C LYS A 577 22.02 -5.41 -10.70
N GLN A 578 22.22 -4.26 -10.04
CA GLN A 578 22.70 -4.18 -8.67
C GLN A 578 21.72 -3.36 -7.85
N VAL A 579 21.51 -3.79 -6.60
CA VAL A 579 20.69 -3.05 -5.64
C VAL A 579 21.50 -1.85 -5.14
N SER A 580 20.94 -0.66 -5.28
CA SER A 580 21.59 0.58 -4.83
C SER A 580 21.62 0.66 -3.28
N PRO A 581 22.62 1.33 -2.68
CA PRO A 581 22.67 1.54 -1.23
C PRO A 581 21.42 2.26 -0.69
N GLU A 582 20.89 3.22 -1.45
CA GLU A 582 19.71 3.98 -1.06
C GLU A 582 18.45 3.12 -1.05
N TRP A 583 18.27 2.24 -2.03
CA TRP A 583 17.17 1.29 -2.07
C TRP A 583 17.27 0.32 -0.89
N SER A 584 18.47 -0.24 -0.66
CA SER A 584 18.70 -1.26 0.36
C SER A 584 18.23 -0.86 1.75
N VAL A 585 18.37 0.42 2.14
CA VAL A 585 18.01 0.90 3.49
C VAL A 585 16.53 1.24 3.65
N LEU A 586 15.73 1.27 2.58
CA LEU A 586 14.31 1.61 2.68
C LEU A 586 13.50 0.50 3.34
N PRO A 587 12.44 0.83 4.11
CA PRO A 587 11.48 -0.15 4.62
C PRO A 587 10.74 -0.87 3.49
N ALA A 588 10.68 -2.20 3.54
CA ALA A 588 10.05 -3.05 2.54
C ALA A 588 8.53 -2.89 2.45
N CYS A 589 7.89 -2.57 3.58
CA CYS A 589 6.45 -2.34 3.66
C CYS A 589 5.96 -1.16 2.79
N LEU A 590 6.84 -0.26 2.34
CA LEU A 590 6.46 0.83 1.43
C LEU A 590 5.84 0.33 0.12
N VAL A 591 6.33 -0.81 -0.40
CA VAL A 591 5.78 -1.43 -1.61
C VAL A 591 4.38 -1.98 -1.33
N GLU A 592 4.22 -2.68 -0.20
CA GLU A 592 2.94 -3.27 0.21
C GLU A 592 1.89 -2.19 0.48
N ASN A 593 2.27 -1.11 1.15
CA ASN A 593 1.41 0.04 1.43
C ASN A 593 0.92 0.72 0.15
N LEU A 594 1.82 0.96 -0.81
CA LEU A 594 1.44 1.52 -2.10
C LEU A 594 0.47 0.60 -2.84
N VAL A 595 0.77 -0.70 -2.92
CA VAL A 595 -0.11 -1.68 -3.55
C VAL A 595 -1.48 -1.69 -2.87
N ALA A 596 -1.55 -1.74 -1.53
CA ALA A 596 -2.81 -1.75 -0.78
C ALA A 596 -3.67 -0.51 -1.05
N ILE A 597 -3.07 0.69 -1.16
CA ILE A 597 -3.81 1.92 -1.48
C ILE A 597 -4.39 1.85 -2.89
N LEU A 598 -3.61 1.36 -3.87
CA LEU A 598 -4.09 1.18 -5.23
C LEU A 598 -5.23 0.13 -5.27
N GLU A 599 -5.08 -1.01 -4.60
CA GLU A 599 -6.15 -2.02 -4.52
C GLU A 599 -7.42 -1.46 -3.88
N TYR A 600 -7.30 -0.68 -2.79
CA TYR A 600 -8.45 -0.02 -2.18
C TYR A 600 -9.24 0.84 -3.18
N PHE A 601 -8.60 1.79 -3.87
CA PHE A 601 -9.31 2.65 -4.83
C PHE A 601 -9.82 1.90 -6.06
N ARG A 602 -9.30 0.70 -6.35
CA ARG A 602 -9.84 -0.20 -7.38
C ARG A 602 -11.11 -0.90 -6.89
N ASP A 603 -11.07 -1.46 -5.68
CA ASP A 603 -12.06 -2.44 -5.21
C ASP A 603 -13.22 -1.82 -4.42
N VAL A 604 -13.03 -0.63 -3.85
CA VAL A 604 -14.06 0.07 -3.07
C VAL A 604 -15.29 0.44 -3.92
N GLN A 605 -15.12 0.59 -5.24
CA GLN A 605 -16.21 0.83 -6.17
C GLN A 605 -16.57 -0.44 -6.92
N TYR A 606 -17.86 -0.80 -6.96
CA TYR A 606 -18.36 -1.96 -7.69
C TYR A 606 -19.40 -1.57 -8.77
N PRO A 607 -19.18 -1.94 -10.05
CA PRO A 607 -17.98 -2.57 -10.58
C PRO A 607 -16.76 -1.60 -10.56
N PRO A 608 -15.52 -2.11 -10.47
CA PRO A 608 -14.31 -1.28 -10.49
C PRO A 608 -14.25 -0.37 -11.73
N THR A 609 -13.94 0.92 -11.53
CA THR A 609 -13.87 1.91 -12.62
C THR A 609 -12.58 2.73 -12.60
N THR A 610 -11.93 2.82 -13.76
CA THR A 610 -10.74 3.68 -13.96
C THR A 610 -11.10 5.17 -14.03
N GLN A 611 -12.40 5.52 -14.02
CA GLN A 611 -12.88 6.90 -14.04
C GLN A 611 -12.77 7.61 -12.68
N HIS A 612 -12.44 6.87 -11.60
CA HIS A 612 -12.25 7.47 -10.28
C HIS A 612 -11.22 8.62 -10.33
N PRO A 613 -11.50 9.79 -9.71
CA PRO A 613 -10.63 10.97 -9.82
C PRO A 613 -9.19 10.75 -9.34
N PHE A 614 -8.94 9.74 -8.50
CA PHE A 614 -7.59 9.27 -8.15
C PHE A 614 -6.81 8.84 -9.41
N TYR A 615 -7.31 7.83 -10.14
CA TYR A 615 -6.64 7.27 -11.32
C TYR A 615 -6.62 8.22 -12.52
N GLN A 616 -7.49 9.22 -12.55
CA GLN A 616 -7.50 10.26 -13.59
C GLN A 616 -6.41 11.31 -13.40
N ARG A 617 -5.87 11.46 -12.18
CA ARG A 617 -4.94 12.55 -11.82
C ARG A 617 -3.55 12.08 -11.40
N VAL A 618 -3.39 10.80 -11.03
CA VAL A 618 -2.06 10.19 -10.81
C VAL A 618 -1.23 10.26 -12.09
N ASP A 619 0.09 10.44 -11.93
CA ASP A 619 1.04 10.45 -13.04
C ASP A 619 1.20 9.04 -13.63
N VAL A 620 0.89 8.93 -14.92
CA VAL A 620 0.82 7.63 -15.61
C VAL A 620 2.21 7.04 -15.79
N ASP A 621 3.17 7.85 -16.21
CA ASP A 621 4.50 7.36 -16.59
C ASP A 621 5.27 6.88 -15.36
N SER A 622 5.27 7.65 -14.25
CA SER A 622 5.96 7.28 -13.01
C SER A 622 5.32 6.06 -12.35
N LEU A 623 3.99 6.02 -12.25
CA LEU A 623 3.32 4.88 -11.60
C LEU A 623 3.46 3.61 -12.44
N LEU A 624 3.20 3.67 -13.75
CA LEU A 624 3.29 2.48 -14.60
C LEU A 624 4.72 1.92 -14.64
N LEU A 625 5.73 2.78 -14.70
CA LEU A 625 7.13 2.37 -14.62
C LEU A 625 7.46 1.68 -13.29
N LEU A 626 7.01 2.26 -12.17
CA LEU A 626 7.21 1.67 -10.86
C LEU A 626 6.52 0.31 -10.73
N LEU A 627 5.29 0.16 -11.24
CA LEU A 627 4.57 -1.12 -11.21
C LEU A 627 5.28 -2.18 -12.06
N VAL A 628 5.79 -1.83 -13.25
CA VAL A 628 6.61 -2.73 -14.08
C VAL A 628 7.92 -3.10 -13.39
N PHE A 629 8.55 -2.14 -12.70
CA PHE A 629 9.73 -2.38 -11.90
C PHE A 629 9.44 -3.35 -10.74
N PHE A 630 8.38 -3.14 -9.95
CA PHE A 630 7.99 -4.08 -8.89
C PHE A 630 7.75 -5.49 -9.43
N LEU A 631 7.11 -5.59 -10.59
CA LEU A 631 6.82 -6.88 -11.23
C LEU A 631 8.10 -7.66 -11.55
N GLY A 632 9.09 -7.03 -12.19
CA GLY A 632 10.30 -7.71 -12.69
C GLY A 632 11.49 -7.75 -11.71
N ALA A 633 11.58 -6.81 -10.77
CA ALA A 633 12.78 -6.61 -9.94
C ALA A 633 12.85 -7.57 -8.73
N GLY A 634 13.05 -8.87 -8.98
CA GLY A 634 13.05 -9.89 -7.92
C GLY A 634 14.08 -9.70 -6.82
N ASP A 635 15.25 -9.14 -7.14
CA ASP A 635 16.30 -8.85 -6.16
C ASP A 635 15.99 -7.59 -5.31
N HIS A 636 15.08 -6.73 -5.80
CA HIS A 636 14.72 -5.46 -5.15
C HIS A 636 13.43 -5.58 -4.35
N VAL A 637 12.45 -6.32 -4.89
CA VAL A 637 11.16 -6.61 -4.28
C VAL A 637 11.06 -8.12 -4.09
N LYS A 638 11.41 -8.59 -2.90
CA LYS A 638 11.58 -10.04 -2.65
C LYS A 638 10.26 -10.78 -2.54
N ASN A 639 9.22 -10.15 -1.99
CA ASN A 639 7.92 -10.78 -1.74
C ASN A 639 7.17 -11.07 -3.07
N PRO A 640 7.05 -12.35 -3.52
CA PRO A 640 6.42 -12.67 -4.80
C PRO A 640 4.91 -12.43 -4.79
N SER A 641 4.25 -12.54 -3.63
CA SER A 641 2.81 -12.31 -3.49
C SER A 641 2.46 -10.85 -3.79
N THR A 642 3.22 -9.90 -3.24
CA THR A 642 3.04 -8.47 -3.51
C THR A 642 3.29 -8.14 -4.98
N ARG A 643 4.31 -8.77 -5.59
CA ARG A 643 4.60 -8.63 -7.03
C ARG A 643 3.49 -9.17 -7.92
N GLY A 644 2.88 -10.30 -7.54
CA GLY A 644 1.74 -10.85 -8.28
C GLY A 644 0.49 -9.97 -8.20
N LYS A 645 0.22 -9.34 -7.04
CA LYS A 645 -0.91 -8.40 -6.88
C LYS A 645 -0.81 -7.17 -7.79
N VAL A 646 0.40 -6.70 -8.10
CA VAL A 646 0.64 -5.57 -9.01
C VAL A 646 0.00 -5.81 -10.39
N VAL A 647 -0.07 -7.05 -10.85
CA VAL A 647 -0.67 -7.40 -12.14
C VAL A 647 -2.15 -7.04 -12.19
N ASN A 648 -2.90 -7.28 -11.11
CA ASN A 648 -4.31 -6.93 -11.04
C ASN A 648 -4.52 -5.42 -11.20
N ILE A 649 -3.61 -4.62 -10.64
CA ILE A 649 -3.63 -3.16 -10.77
C ILE A 649 -3.35 -2.76 -12.23
N ILE A 650 -2.28 -3.27 -12.84
CA ILE A 650 -1.96 -2.95 -14.25
C ILE A 650 -3.11 -3.35 -15.18
N SER A 651 -3.62 -4.58 -15.06
CA SER A 651 -4.75 -5.09 -15.84
C SER A 651 -6.03 -4.26 -15.68
N PHE A 652 -6.25 -3.69 -14.50
CA PHE A 652 -7.33 -2.75 -14.25
C PHE A 652 -7.08 -1.40 -14.94
N LEU A 653 -5.90 -0.81 -14.77
CA LEU A 653 -5.55 0.52 -15.31
C LEU A 653 -5.66 0.57 -16.84
N ILE A 654 -5.17 -0.45 -17.54
CA ILE A 654 -5.14 -0.51 -19.00
C ILE A 654 -6.53 -0.65 -19.64
N LYS A 655 -7.60 -0.80 -18.85
CA LYS A 655 -8.97 -0.66 -19.34
C LYS A 655 -9.28 0.77 -19.80
N SER A 656 -8.53 1.76 -19.32
CA SER A 656 -8.60 3.15 -19.79
C SER A 656 -7.57 3.40 -20.89
N GLN A 657 -7.99 4.09 -21.95
CA GLN A 657 -7.14 4.45 -23.08
C GLN A 657 -5.90 5.25 -22.65
N ARG A 658 -6.02 6.07 -21.61
CA ARG A 658 -4.91 6.87 -21.05
C ARG A 658 -3.72 5.99 -20.63
N TRP A 659 -4.00 4.86 -19.99
CA TRP A 659 -2.97 3.94 -19.49
C TRP A 659 -2.51 2.97 -20.58
N ALA A 660 -3.45 2.44 -21.36
CA ALA A 660 -3.17 1.55 -22.49
C ALA A 660 -2.19 2.18 -23.51
N THR A 661 -2.39 3.45 -23.86
CA THR A 661 -1.52 4.17 -24.80
C THR A 661 -0.08 4.26 -24.26
N ARG A 662 0.09 4.61 -22.98
CA ARG A 662 1.44 4.72 -22.37
C ARG A 662 2.11 3.36 -22.19
N LEU A 663 1.34 2.30 -21.93
CA LEU A 663 1.85 0.93 -21.90
C LEU A 663 2.48 0.51 -23.24
N GLN A 664 2.00 1.04 -24.36
CA GLN A 664 2.46 0.72 -25.72
C GLN A 664 3.52 1.68 -26.27
N GLU A 665 3.60 2.91 -25.75
CA GLU A 665 4.49 3.95 -26.28
C GLU A 665 5.66 4.31 -25.35
N PHE A 666 5.49 4.19 -24.03
CA PHE A 666 6.52 4.60 -23.10
C PHE A 666 7.64 3.57 -23.05
N LYS A 667 8.74 3.86 -23.74
CA LYS A 667 9.86 2.92 -24.02
C LYS A 667 10.29 2.07 -22.81
N PRO A 668 10.56 2.61 -21.61
CA PRO A 668 10.92 1.80 -20.43
C PRO A 668 9.88 0.76 -20.03
N VAL A 669 8.59 1.10 -20.18
CA VAL A 669 7.48 0.20 -19.84
C VAL A 669 7.32 -0.88 -20.91
N VAL A 670 7.26 -0.50 -22.19
CA VAL A 670 7.07 -1.41 -23.32
C VAL A 670 8.17 -2.48 -23.37
N GLN A 671 9.41 -2.05 -23.14
CA GLN A 671 10.59 -2.93 -23.18
C GLN A 671 10.58 -3.98 -22.07
N ASN A 672 10.01 -3.66 -20.91
CA ASN A 672 10.18 -4.48 -19.70
C ASN A 672 8.91 -5.16 -19.20
N ILE A 673 7.70 -4.76 -19.65
CA ILE A 673 6.45 -5.39 -19.18
C ILE A 673 6.40 -6.89 -19.46
N ILE A 674 6.82 -7.33 -20.65
CA ILE A 674 6.84 -8.75 -21.02
C ILE A 674 7.89 -9.53 -20.19
N PRO A 675 9.18 -9.14 -20.18
CA PRO A 675 10.17 -9.74 -19.28
C PRO A 675 9.70 -9.83 -17.82
N SER A 676 9.14 -8.74 -17.29
CA SER A 676 8.66 -8.69 -15.91
C SER A 676 7.55 -9.70 -15.62
N CYS A 677 6.59 -9.89 -16.54
CA CYS A 677 5.54 -10.91 -16.41
C CYS A 677 6.13 -12.33 -16.32
N LEU A 678 7.14 -12.66 -17.14
CA LEU A 678 7.79 -13.98 -17.13
C LEU A 678 8.57 -14.21 -15.83
N LEU A 679 9.34 -13.21 -15.40
CA LEU A 679 10.14 -13.29 -14.18
C LEU A 679 9.27 -13.43 -12.92
N VAL A 680 8.15 -12.71 -12.83
CA VAL A 680 7.25 -12.87 -11.68
C VAL A 680 6.56 -14.24 -11.69
N PHE A 681 6.22 -14.78 -12.87
CA PHE A 681 5.59 -16.10 -12.99
C PHE A 681 6.51 -17.19 -12.42
N ASN A 682 7.80 -17.11 -12.74
CA ASN A 682 8.83 -17.97 -12.18
C ASN A 682 8.98 -17.78 -10.66
N ALA A 683 8.94 -16.54 -10.17
CA ALA A 683 9.11 -16.23 -8.76
C ALA A 683 7.96 -16.77 -7.89
N VAL A 684 6.72 -16.76 -8.40
CA VAL A 684 5.53 -17.29 -7.70
C VAL A 684 5.67 -18.79 -7.40
N GLU A 685 6.48 -19.54 -8.14
CA GLU A 685 6.68 -20.97 -7.85
C GLU A 685 7.28 -21.19 -6.45
N LYS A 686 8.13 -20.27 -5.98
CA LYS A 686 8.85 -20.35 -4.71
C LYS A 686 8.03 -19.93 -3.49
N THR A 687 6.77 -19.51 -3.63
CA THR A 687 5.95 -19.12 -2.48
C THR A 687 5.71 -20.33 -1.57
N LYS A 688 6.38 -20.35 -0.42
CA LYS A 688 6.26 -21.40 0.59
C LYS A 688 5.00 -21.15 1.43
N GLN A 689 4.10 -22.14 1.44
CA GLN A 689 3.06 -22.29 2.45
C GLN A 689 3.12 -23.73 2.95
N SER A 690 2.87 -23.95 4.24
CA SER A 690 2.99 -25.27 4.87
C SER A 690 2.11 -26.33 4.18
N TYR A 691 0.96 -25.92 3.64
CA TYR A 691 -0.07 -26.81 3.09
C TYR A 691 -0.06 -26.84 1.55
N TYR A 692 -0.09 -28.04 0.96
CA TYR A 692 -0.03 -28.24 -0.51
C TYR A 692 -1.19 -27.56 -1.27
N ASP A 693 -2.44 -27.73 -0.83
CA ASP A 693 -3.60 -27.18 -1.54
C ASP A 693 -3.71 -25.66 -1.41
N ILE A 694 -3.41 -25.10 -0.24
CA ILE A 694 -3.37 -23.64 -0.05
C ILE A 694 -2.25 -23.06 -0.92
N ARG A 695 -1.09 -23.73 -0.97
CA ARG A 695 0.03 -23.35 -1.83
C ARG A 695 -0.40 -23.34 -3.30
N MET A 696 -1.15 -24.35 -3.77
CA MET A 696 -1.66 -24.38 -5.14
C MET A 696 -2.70 -23.30 -5.42
N GLN A 697 -3.66 -23.09 -4.50
CA GLN A 697 -4.68 -22.06 -4.64
C GLN A 697 -4.05 -20.65 -4.69
N LEU A 698 -3.08 -20.37 -3.81
CA LEU A 698 -2.33 -19.11 -3.81
C LEU A 698 -1.53 -18.94 -5.11
N LYS A 699 -0.84 -19.99 -5.58
CA LYS A 699 -0.12 -19.96 -6.86
C LYS A 699 -1.05 -19.58 -8.01
N TYR A 700 -2.24 -20.17 -8.08
CA TYR A 700 -3.21 -19.86 -9.14
C TYR A 700 -3.79 -18.45 -9.02
N GLN A 701 -4.09 -17.99 -7.79
CA GLN A 701 -4.54 -16.62 -7.54
C GLN A 701 -3.53 -15.58 -8.08
N LEU A 702 -2.23 -15.88 -8.03
CA LEU A 702 -1.18 -15.00 -8.52
C LEU A 702 -0.88 -15.21 -10.02
N ARG A 703 -0.85 -16.46 -10.52
CA ARG A 703 -0.53 -16.79 -11.92
C ARG A 703 -1.63 -16.43 -12.91
N VAL A 704 -2.90 -16.58 -12.53
CA VAL A 704 -4.03 -16.29 -13.44
C VAL A 704 -3.98 -14.83 -13.93
N PRO A 705 -3.87 -13.82 -13.06
CA PRO A 705 -3.70 -12.44 -13.50
C PRO A 705 -2.51 -12.23 -14.43
N ILE A 706 -1.37 -12.88 -14.15
CA ILE A 706 -0.15 -12.80 -14.98
C ILE A 706 -0.44 -13.30 -16.40
N MET A 707 -1.07 -14.47 -16.52
CA MET A 707 -1.45 -15.05 -17.81
C MET A 707 -2.46 -14.19 -18.56
N GLU A 708 -3.44 -13.58 -17.86
CA GLU A 708 -4.42 -12.69 -18.48
C GLU A 708 -3.77 -11.42 -19.02
N LEU A 709 -2.91 -10.77 -18.22
CA LEU A 709 -2.16 -9.61 -18.67
C LEU A 709 -1.29 -9.96 -19.87
N PHE A 710 -0.55 -11.06 -19.80
CA PHE A 710 0.29 -11.53 -20.91
C PHE A 710 -0.55 -11.77 -22.18
N GLY A 711 -1.69 -12.45 -22.05
CA GLY A 711 -2.61 -12.70 -23.16
C GLY A 711 -3.10 -11.41 -23.82
N LEU A 712 -3.43 -10.38 -23.03
CA LEU A 712 -3.81 -9.06 -23.53
C LEU A 712 -2.69 -8.37 -24.33
N LEU A 713 -1.44 -8.52 -23.87
CA LEU A 713 -0.26 -7.86 -24.45
C LEU A 713 0.31 -8.53 -25.71
N ILE A 714 0.07 -9.84 -25.88
CA ILE A 714 0.61 -10.61 -27.02
C ILE A 714 -0.45 -10.87 -28.09
N SER A 715 -1.64 -11.35 -27.68
CA SER A 715 -2.68 -11.83 -28.60
C SER A 715 -4.00 -11.05 -28.53
N GLY A 716 -4.13 -10.14 -27.56
CA GLY A 716 -5.36 -9.42 -27.28
C GLY A 716 -5.36 -7.98 -27.79
N ASN A 717 -6.28 -7.18 -27.23
CA ASN A 717 -6.54 -5.80 -27.65
C ASN A 717 -5.36 -4.84 -27.41
N GLN A 718 -4.39 -5.25 -26.59
CA GLN A 718 -3.18 -4.45 -26.28
C GLN A 718 -1.94 -5.01 -26.98
N SER A 719 -2.12 -5.87 -27.98
CA SER A 719 -1.03 -6.45 -28.74
C SER A 719 -0.25 -5.39 -29.53
N SER A 720 1.08 -5.51 -29.48
CA SER A 720 2.00 -4.64 -30.21
C SER A 720 3.16 -5.48 -30.74
N GLU A 721 3.66 -5.14 -31.92
CA GLU A 721 4.87 -5.78 -32.47
C GLU A 721 6.07 -5.61 -31.54
N LEU A 722 6.13 -4.51 -30.79
CA LEU A 722 7.17 -4.29 -29.80
C LEU A 722 7.11 -5.33 -28.67
N HIS A 723 5.92 -5.65 -28.15
CA HIS A 723 5.77 -6.68 -27.10
C HIS A 723 6.21 -8.06 -27.61
N ARG A 724 5.81 -8.43 -28.83
CA ARG A 724 6.20 -9.70 -29.45
C ARG A 724 7.70 -9.78 -29.72
N LYS A 725 8.30 -8.68 -30.20
CA LYS A 725 9.75 -8.56 -30.34
C LYS A 725 10.46 -8.70 -28.98
N ASN A 726 9.95 -8.07 -27.92
CA ASN A 726 10.53 -8.17 -26.58
C ASN A 726 10.44 -9.59 -26.01
N LEU A 727 9.36 -10.33 -26.29
CA LEU A 727 9.26 -11.76 -25.95
C LEU A 727 10.37 -12.57 -26.65
N ARG A 728 10.56 -12.38 -27.95
CA ARG A 728 11.62 -13.07 -28.72
C ARG A 728 13.01 -12.72 -28.23
N ASN A 729 13.26 -11.44 -27.94
CA ASN A 729 14.53 -10.98 -27.38
C ASN A 729 14.78 -11.60 -26.00
N PHE A 730 13.79 -11.57 -25.10
CA PHE A 730 13.92 -12.17 -23.77
C PHE A 730 14.20 -13.68 -23.85
N ALA A 731 13.46 -14.39 -24.70
CA ALA A 731 13.66 -15.82 -24.90
C ALA A 731 15.06 -16.17 -25.44
N SER A 732 15.70 -15.24 -26.16
CA SER A 732 17.05 -15.43 -26.71
C SER A 732 18.17 -14.99 -25.75
N GLU A 733 17.98 -13.86 -25.07
CA GLU A 733 18.99 -13.24 -24.19
C GLU A 733 18.96 -13.82 -22.77
N GLN A 734 17.78 -14.21 -22.27
CA GLN A 734 17.57 -14.83 -20.95
C GLN A 734 16.93 -16.21 -21.12
N GLU A 735 17.60 -17.07 -21.91
CA GLU A 735 17.12 -18.38 -22.33
C GLU A 735 16.74 -19.28 -21.12
N ASP A 736 17.53 -19.28 -20.05
CA ASP A 736 17.26 -20.18 -18.90
C ASP A 736 16.00 -19.80 -18.13
N ASP A 737 15.75 -18.51 -17.88
CA ASP A 737 14.51 -18.05 -17.23
C ASP A 737 13.28 -18.27 -18.12
N PHE A 738 13.44 -18.09 -19.44
CA PHE A 738 12.38 -18.37 -20.40
C PHE A 738 12.01 -19.85 -20.44
N LEU A 739 13.01 -20.74 -20.48
CA LEU A 739 12.75 -22.19 -20.51
C LEU A 739 12.17 -22.69 -19.18
N LYS A 740 12.60 -22.13 -18.05
CA LYS A 740 11.97 -22.39 -16.75
C LYS A 740 10.49 -22.00 -16.76
N PHE A 741 10.18 -20.82 -17.30
CA PHE A 741 8.79 -20.36 -17.45
C PHE A 741 7.95 -21.31 -18.30
N LEU A 742 8.48 -21.73 -19.46
CA LEU A 742 7.82 -22.71 -20.32
C LEU A 742 7.58 -24.04 -19.60
N ASN A 743 8.57 -24.57 -18.88
CA ASN A 743 8.45 -25.83 -18.15
C ASN A 743 7.34 -25.77 -17.10
N LEU A 744 7.27 -24.68 -16.33
CA LEU A 744 6.20 -24.46 -15.36
C LEU A 744 4.82 -24.39 -16.02
N LEU A 745 4.70 -23.68 -17.14
CA LEU A 745 3.46 -23.57 -17.92
C LEU A 745 3.00 -24.92 -18.49
N MET A 746 3.92 -25.72 -19.02
CA MET A 746 3.63 -27.06 -19.54
C MET A 746 3.15 -27.99 -18.43
N SER A 747 3.82 -27.99 -17.27
CA SER A 747 3.40 -28.79 -16.12
C SER A 747 2.03 -28.36 -15.61
N ASP A 748 1.79 -27.05 -15.49
CA ASP A 748 0.50 -26.51 -15.06
C ASP A 748 -0.61 -26.91 -16.04
N ALA A 749 -0.36 -26.85 -17.35
CA ALA A 749 -1.34 -27.19 -18.38
C ALA A 749 -1.83 -28.64 -18.27
N THR A 750 -0.89 -29.59 -18.12
CA THR A 750 -1.21 -31.02 -18.00
C THR A 750 -1.96 -31.31 -16.71
N VAL A 751 -1.46 -30.83 -15.57
CA VAL A 751 -2.09 -31.07 -14.25
C VAL A 751 -3.49 -30.46 -14.20
N GLN A 752 -3.67 -29.24 -14.70
CA GLN A 752 -4.95 -28.55 -14.60
C GLN A 752 -6.04 -29.18 -15.47
N LEU A 753 -5.69 -29.57 -16.71
CA LEU A 753 -6.62 -30.26 -17.59
C LEU A 753 -7.00 -31.63 -17.03
N ASP A 754 -6.02 -32.37 -16.51
CA ASP A 754 -6.22 -33.68 -15.91
C ASP A 754 -7.16 -33.62 -14.70
N GLU A 755 -6.87 -32.73 -13.73
CA GLU A 755 -7.68 -32.56 -12.53
C GLU A 755 -9.12 -32.14 -12.89
N GLY A 756 -9.29 -31.22 -13.85
CA GLY A 756 -10.61 -30.81 -14.32
C GLY A 756 -11.40 -31.98 -14.93
N MET A 757 -10.78 -32.74 -15.83
CA MET A 757 -11.44 -33.87 -16.51
C MET A 757 -11.73 -35.04 -15.57
N ASP A 758 -10.81 -35.36 -14.65
CA ASP A 758 -10.99 -36.45 -13.68
C ASP A 758 -12.05 -36.06 -12.62
N THR A 759 -12.12 -34.79 -12.21
CA THR A 759 -13.22 -34.29 -11.36
C THR A 759 -14.56 -34.37 -12.09
N LEU A 760 -14.62 -33.98 -13.36
CA LEU A 760 -15.84 -34.11 -14.17
C LEU A 760 -16.30 -35.57 -14.29
N ALA A 761 -15.37 -36.50 -14.49
CA ALA A 761 -15.65 -37.93 -14.52
C ALA A 761 -16.22 -38.43 -13.19
N SER A 762 -15.64 -38.00 -12.06
CA SER A 762 -16.15 -38.33 -10.73
C SER A 762 -17.57 -37.80 -10.48
N ILE A 763 -17.84 -36.53 -10.81
CA ILE A 763 -19.17 -35.92 -10.66
C ILE A 763 -20.22 -36.76 -11.41
N ARG A 764 -19.88 -37.22 -12.62
CA ARG A 764 -20.77 -38.07 -13.40
C ARG A 764 -20.95 -39.45 -12.80
N LYS A 765 -19.87 -40.11 -12.36
CA LYS A 765 -19.95 -41.41 -11.66
C LYS A 765 -20.91 -41.31 -10.47
N ARG A 766 -20.82 -40.21 -9.69
CA ARG A 766 -21.74 -39.93 -8.57
C ARG A 766 -23.19 -39.67 -9.02
N LYS A 767 -23.43 -38.87 -10.07
CA LYS A 767 -24.78 -38.63 -10.61
C LYS A 767 -25.45 -39.93 -11.07
N VAL A 768 -24.72 -40.76 -11.84
CA VAL A 768 -25.22 -42.06 -12.33
C VAL A 768 -25.54 -43.00 -11.17
N LEU A 769 -24.68 -43.07 -10.15
CA LEU A 769 -24.94 -43.88 -8.95
C LEU A 769 -26.15 -43.37 -8.16
N ALA A 770 -26.33 -42.06 -8.02
CA ALA A 770 -27.50 -41.48 -7.37
C ALA A 770 -28.80 -41.83 -8.12
N GLU A 771 -28.79 -41.80 -9.46
CA GLU A 771 -29.92 -42.21 -10.29
C GLU A 771 -30.24 -43.71 -10.16
N ARG A 772 -29.22 -44.59 -10.16
CA ARG A 772 -29.38 -46.04 -9.93
C ARG A 772 -29.99 -46.32 -8.55
N ARG A 773 -29.53 -45.59 -7.52
CA ARG A 773 -30.08 -45.63 -6.16
C ARG A 773 -31.54 -45.24 -6.10
N ALA A 774 -31.91 -44.15 -6.80
CA ALA A 774 -33.28 -43.69 -6.90
C ALA A 774 -34.20 -44.69 -7.63
N ARG A 775 -33.64 -45.53 -8.52
CA ARG A 775 -34.33 -46.65 -9.17
C ARG A 775 -34.39 -47.93 -8.33
N GLY A 776 -33.82 -47.94 -7.11
CA GLY A 776 -33.84 -49.09 -6.21
C GLY A 776 -32.87 -50.21 -6.59
N GLU A 777 -31.89 -49.94 -7.47
CA GLU A 777 -30.86 -50.92 -7.82
C GLU A 777 -29.92 -51.16 -6.62
N GLN A 778 -29.54 -52.43 -6.36
CA GLN A 778 -28.53 -52.75 -5.34
C GLN A 778 -27.17 -52.19 -5.78
N ILE A 779 -26.55 -51.44 -4.87
CA ILE A 779 -25.21 -50.89 -5.04
C ILE A 779 -24.32 -51.59 -4.01
N ASN A 780 -23.21 -52.14 -4.49
CA ASN A 780 -22.21 -52.84 -3.71
C ASN A 780 -21.35 -51.84 -2.91
N ASP A 781 -20.95 -52.21 -1.70
CA ASP A 781 -20.20 -51.34 -0.78
C ASP A 781 -18.85 -50.87 -1.37
N GLU A 782 -18.20 -51.71 -2.19
CA GLU A 782 -17.00 -51.33 -2.95
C GLU A 782 -17.27 -50.19 -3.95
N GLU A 783 -18.38 -50.24 -4.69
CA GLU A 783 -18.73 -49.21 -5.69
C GLU A 783 -19.02 -47.87 -4.98
N LEU A 784 -19.52 -47.95 -3.74
CA LEU A 784 -19.80 -46.81 -2.87
C LEU A 784 -18.53 -46.19 -2.28
N MET A 785 -17.61 -47.03 -1.82
CA MET A 785 -16.33 -46.64 -1.25
C MET A 785 -15.43 -46.02 -2.33
N GLU A 786 -15.43 -46.61 -3.54
CA GLU A 786 -14.70 -46.09 -4.70
C GLU A 786 -15.27 -44.74 -5.17
N THR A 787 -16.59 -44.50 -5.07
CA THR A 787 -17.17 -43.17 -5.38
C THR A 787 -17.01 -42.12 -4.30
N ALA A 788 -16.90 -42.54 -3.03
CA ALA A 788 -16.49 -41.67 -1.94
C ALA A 788 -15.02 -41.24 -2.08
N ALA A 789 -14.15 -42.14 -2.54
CA ALA A 789 -12.74 -41.86 -2.83
C ALA A 789 -12.54 -41.07 -4.14
N ALA A 790 -13.37 -41.29 -5.16
CA ALA A 790 -13.27 -40.61 -6.45
C ALA A 790 -13.53 -39.11 -6.29
N GLY A 791 -12.50 -38.28 -6.43
CA GLY A 791 -12.59 -36.82 -6.34
C GLY A 791 -12.34 -36.22 -4.95
N VAL A 792 -12.03 -37.05 -3.94
CA VAL A 792 -11.39 -36.58 -2.68
C VAL A 792 -9.89 -36.89 -2.71
N GLY A 793 -9.40 -37.55 -3.76
CA GLY A 793 -8.05 -38.10 -3.82
C GLY A 793 -7.95 -39.32 -2.92
N VAL A 794 -7.17 -40.29 -3.38
CA VAL A 794 -6.87 -41.52 -2.66
C VAL A 794 -6.36 -41.16 -1.27
N ASP A 795 -6.78 -41.91 -0.26
CA ASP A 795 -6.18 -41.90 1.08
C ASP A 795 -4.67 -42.17 0.90
N ARG A 796 -3.87 -41.10 0.87
CA ARG A 796 -2.41 -41.22 0.80
C ARG A 796 -2.00 -41.70 2.18
N GLY A 797 -1.91 -43.03 2.33
CA GLY A 797 -1.48 -43.67 3.57
C GLY A 797 -0.15 -43.06 4.03
N GLY A 798 -0.23 -42.26 5.09
CA GLY A 798 0.88 -41.47 5.63
C GLY A 798 0.51 -39.98 5.77
N MET A 799 -0.49 -39.65 6.59
CA MET A 799 -0.72 -38.27 6.99
C MET A 799 0.32 -37.86 8.04
N GLU A 800 1.11 -36.84 7.75
CA GLU A 800 1.84 -36.05 8.75
C GLU A 800 0.83 -35.10 9.44
N ASP A 801 0.97 -34.84 10.75
CA ASP A 801 0.09 -33.96 11.54
C ASP A 801 0.02 -32.51 11.02
N ASP A 802 0.86 -32.15 10.05
CA ASP A 802 1.04 -30.82 9.46
C ASP A 802 -0.09 -30.38 8.49
N GLU A 803 -1.10 -31.20 8.18
CA GLU A 803 -2.21 -30.85 7.26
C GLU A 803 -3.50 -30.33 7.93
N ARG A 804 -3.49 -30.17 9.27
CA ARG A 804 -4.59 -29.57 10.03
C ARG A 804 -4.29 -28.11 10.39
N ASN A 805 -5.30 -27.23 10.39
CA ASN A 805 -5.13 -25.87 10.91
C ASN A 805 -5.03 -25.86 12.45
N GLU A 806 -4.78 -24.69 13.06
CA GLU A 806 -4.74 -24.51 14.53
C GLU A 806 -6.03 -24.95 15.25
N GLN A 807 -7.13 -25.11 14.51
CA GLN A 807 -8.45 -25.55 14.98
C GLN A 807 -8.72 -27.04 14.69
N GLY A 808 -7.76 -27.78 14.13
CA GLY A 808 -7.86 -29.21 13.84
C GLY A 808 -8.63 -29.57 12.56
N GLU A 809 -8.99 -28.60 11.71
CA GLU A 809 -9.73 -28.83 10.47
C GLU A 809 -8.80 -29.30 9.33
N ASP A 810 -9.26 -30.32 8.59
CA ASP A 810 -8.65 -30.84 7.36
C ASP A 810 -8.84 -29.82 6.22
N LEU A 811 -7.77 -29.10 5.89
CA LEU A 811 -7.74 -28.07 4.84
C LEU A 811 -7.87 -28.65 3.43
N TYR A 812 -7.43 -29.89 3.23
CA TYR A 812 -7.52 -30.60 1.95
C TYR A 812 -8.98 -30.94 1.59
N ARG A 813 -9.79 -31.38 2.57
CA ARG A 813 -11.24 -31.53 2.38
C ARG A 813 -11.96 -30.21 2.11
N ARG A 814 -11.43 -29.09 2.61
CA ARG A 814 -12.05 -27.76 2.47
C ARG A 814 -12.06 -27.27 1.02
N SER A 815 -10.94 -27.40 0.30
CA SER A 815 -10.82 -26.96 -1.10
C SER A 815 -11.71 -27.74 -2.07
N ARG A 816 -12.18 -28.94 -1.68
CA ARG A 816 -13.01 -29.83 -2.50
C ARG A 816 -14.46 -29.98 -2.00
N ARG A 817 -14.92 -29.06 -1.13
CA ARG A 817 -16.30 -29.07 -0.60
C ARG A 817 -17.37 -29.00 -1.69
N ASP A 818 -17.13 -28.22 -2.75
CA ASP A 818 -17.98 -28.20 -3.95
C ASP A 818 -17.19 -28.78 -5.15
N PRO A 819 -17.37 -30.07 -5.46
CA PRO A 819 -16.72 -30.70 -6.61
C PRO A 819 -17.01 -30.00 -7.93
N LYS A 820 -18.20 -29.38 -8.09
CA LYS A 820 -18.57 -28.67 -9.31
C LYS A 820 -17.78 -27.37 -9.44
N GLU A 821 -17.66 -26.59 -8.37
CA GLU A 821 -16.85 -25.37 -8.35
C GLU A 821 -15.36 -25.69 -8.61
N HIS A 822 -14.85 -26.76 -7.99
CA HIS A 822 -13.49 -27.27 -8.23
C HIS A 822 -13.28 -27.63 -9.71
N CYS A 823 -14.17 -28.43 -10.29
CA CYS A 823 -14.12 -28.81 -11.71
C CYS A 823 -14.12 -27.58 -12.64
N VAL A 824 -15.04 -26.64 -12.44
CA VAL A 824 -15.13 -25.40 -13.23
C VAL A 824 -13.84 -24.59 -13.14
N THR A 825 -13.26 -24.51 -11.94
CA THR A 825 -12.02 -23.76 -11.70
C THR A 825 -10.87 -24.35 -12.50
N TYR A 826 -10.62 -25.66 -12.37
CA TYR A 826 -9.54 -26.35 -13.07
C TYR A 826 -9.73 -26.38 -14.59
N MET A 827 -10.97 -26.51 -15.08
CA MET A 827 -11.27 -26.40 -16.52
C MET A 827 -10.92 -25.02 -17.08
N LYS A 828 -11.29 -23.95 -16.36
CA LYS A 828 -10.94 -22.57 -16.74
C LYS A 828 -9.44 -22.32 -16.68
N LEU A 829 -8.77 -22.85 -15.66
CA LEU A 829 -7.31 -22.78 -15.52
C LEU A 829 -6.61 -23.47 -16.69
N GLY A 830 -6.90 -24.75 -16.93
CA GLY A 830 -6.28 -25.51 -18.02
C GLY A 830 -6.49 -24.85 -19.38
N PHE A 831 -7.70 -24.34 -19.65
CA PHE A 831 -7.97 -23.56 -20.86
C PHE A 831 -7.10 -22.31 -20.98
N ARG A 832 -6.99 -21.51 -19.91
CA ARG A 832 -6.18 -20.29 -19.90
C ARG A 832 -4.70 -20.59 -20.07
N THR A 833 -4.18 -21.61 -19.40
CA THR A 833 -2.78 -22.03 -19.43
C THR A 833 -2.41 -22.52 -20.83
N ILE A 834 -3.20 -23.42 -21.43
CA ILE A 834 -2.98 -23.93 -22.80
C ILE A 834 -3.05 -22.80 -23.83
N LYS A 835 -4.01 -21.87 -23.71
CA LYS A 835 -4.11 -20.70 -24.59
C LYS A 835 -2.89 -19.79 -24.49
N THR A 836 -2.38 -19.59 -23.27
CA THR A 836 -1.19 -18.77 -23.01
C THR A 836 0.05 -19.44 -23.62
N LEU A 837 0.24 -20.74 -23.38
CA LEU A 837 1.30 -21.55 -23.97
C LEU A 837 1.28 -21.45 -25.50
N HIS A 838 0.11 -21.63 -26.11
CA HIS A 838 -0.08 -21.51 -27.55
C HIS A 838 0.35 -20.13 -28.10
N SER A 839 0.03 -19.05 -27.40
CA SER A 839 0.42 -17.70 -27.80
C SER A 839 1.95 -17.50 -27.73
N ILE A 840 2.62 -18.12 -26.77
CA ILE A 840 4.08 -18.04 -26.60
C ILE A 840 4.80 -18.86 -27.67
N VAL A 841 4.38 -20.11 -27.86
CA VAL A 841 5.00 -21.06 -28.81
C VAL A 841 4.92 -20.52 -30.24
N LYS A 842 3.82 -19.86 -30.61
CA LYS A 842 3.68 -19.21 -31.92
C LYS A 842 4.74 -18.13 -32.19
N GLU A 843 5.12 -17.40 -31.16
CA GLU A 843 6.08 -16.29 -31.28
C GLU A 843 7.54 -16.73 -31.12
N THR A 844 7.79 -17.91 -30.52
CA THR A 844 9.14 -18.39 -30.17
C THR A 844 9.44 -19.85 -30.61
N PRO A 845 8.99 -20.32 -31.79
CA PRO A 845 9.08 -21.73 -32.14
C PRO A 845 10.52 -22.25 -32.23
N GLU A 846 11.44 -21.45 -32.76
CA GLU A 846 12.86 -21.81 -32.92
C GLU A 846 13.57 -22.03 -31.58
N ILE A 847 13.19 -21.30 -30.54
CA ILE A 847 13.80 -21.40 -29.21
C ILE A 847 13.28 -22.65 -28.49
N VAL A 848 11.99 -22.96 -28.66
CA VAL A 848 11.36 -24.18 -28.13
C VAL A 848 12.02 -25.43 -28.73
N THR A 849 12.36 -25.43 -30.01
CA THR A 849 12.99 -26.58 -30.67
C THR A 849 14.51 -26.67 -30.52
N LYS A 850 15.17 -25.60 -30.06
CA LYS A 850 16.63 -25.53 -29.89
C LYS A 850 17.16 -26.51 -28.83
N LYS A 851 16.48 -26.69 -27.70
CA LYS A 851 16.90 -27.61 -26.62
C LYS A 851 16.04 -28.89 -26.64
N SER A 852 16.69 -30.03 -26.90
CA SER A 852 16.01 -31.33 -27.03
C SER A 852 15.16 -31.69 -25.81
N VAL A 853 15.65 -31.43 -24.59
CA VAL A 853 14.92 -31.73 -23.34
C VAL A 853 13.60 -30.95 -23.23
N VAL A 854 13.59 -29.68 -23.60
CA VAL A 854 12.37 -28.85 -23.54
C VAL A 854 11.41 -29.23 -24.65
N LEU A 855 11.92 -29.52 -25.85
CA LEU A 855 11.12 -30.07 -26.94
C LEU A 855 10.47 -31.40 -26.56
N GLN A 856 11.21 -32.30 -25.92
CA GLN A 856 10.69 -33.56 -25.41
C GLN A 856 9.57 -33.32 -24.39
N GLN A 857 9.76 -32.43 -23.42
CA GLN A 857 8.73 -32.10 -22.43
C GLN A 857 7.48 -31.50 -23.08
N MET A 858 7.66 -30.58 -24.03
CA MET A 858 6.57 -29.98 -24.79
C MET A 858 5.76 -31.04 -25.51
N VAL A 859 6.42 -31.92 -26.25
CA VAL A 859 5.76 -32.95 -27.05
C VAL A 859 5.13 -34.01 -26.14
N GLN A 860 5.92 -34.67 -25.28
CA GLN A 860 5.50 -35.84 -24.53
C GLN A 860 4.62 -35.48 -23.31
N ASN A 861 5.09 -34.57 -22.46
CA ASN A 861 4.44 -34.28 -21.18
C ASN A 861 3.26 -33.30 -21.30
N CYS A 862 3.19 -32.52 -22.38
CA CYS A 862 2.15 -31.51 -22.56
C CYS A 862 1.25 -31.81 -23.77
N LEU A 863 1.77 -31.71 -25.00
CA LEU A 863 0.94 -31.77 -26.21
C LEU A 863 0.32 -33.16 -26.41
N ASN A 864 1.10 -34.23 -26.32
CA ASN A 864 0.62 -35.62 -26.45
C ASN A 864 -0.33 -35.98 -25.31
N ALA A 865 0.06 -35.71 -24.06
CA ALA A 865 -0.75 -35.97 -22.88
C ALA A 865 -2.11 -35.26 -22.95
N CYS A 866 -2.13 -33.96 -23.24
CA CYS A 866 -3.39 -33.21 -23.38
C CYS A 866 -4.21 -33.69 -24.60
N MET A 867 -3.57 -34.03 -25.72
CA MET A 867 -4.28 -34.55 -26.89
C MET A 867 -4.96 -35.90 -26.59
N ASP A 868 -4.26 -36.83 -25.93
CA ASP A 868 -4.82 -38.12 -25.55
C ASP A 868 -6.00 -37.96 -24.60
N ARG A 869 -5.91 -37.04 -23.64
CA ARG A 869 -7.04 -36.72 -22.76
C ARG A 869 -8.26 -36.21 -23.53
N LEU A 870 -8.07 -35.40 -24.57
CA LEU A 870 -9.15 -34.77 -25.34
C LEU A 870 -9.75 -35.66 -26.43
N VAL A 871 -8.97 -36.57 -27.03
CA VAL A 871 -9.36 -37.39 -28.19
C VAL A 871 -9.49 -38.89 -27.84
N GLY A 872 -8.89 -39.30 -26.72
CA GLY A 872 -8.87 -40.67 -26.23
C GLY A 872 -10.20 -41.12 -25.59
N PRO A 873 -10.20 -42.36 -25.04
CA PRO A 873 -11.41 -43.01 -24.52
C PRO A 873 -12.06 -42.25 -23.37
N LYS A 874 -11.27 -41.56 -22.53
CA LYS A 874 -11.80 -40.73 -21.43
C LYS A 874 -12.73 -39.62 -21.93
N SER A 875 -12.31 -38.85 -22.93
CA SER A 875 -13.15 -37.80 -23.54
C SER A 875 -14.39 -38.37 -24.23
N MET A 876 -14.28 -39.52 -24.88
CA MET A 876 -15.42 -40.21 -25.49
C MET A 876 -16.46 -40.64 -24.46
N ASN A 877 -16.04 -41.25 -23.35
CA ASN A 877 -16.92 -41.62 -22.23
C ASN A 877 -17.60 -40.38 -21.66
N LEU A 878 -16.83 -39.30 -21.50
CA LEU A 878 -17.37 -38.02 -21.05
C LEU A 878 -18.41 -37.46 -22.05
N LYS A 879 -18.17 -37.57 -23.36
CA LYS A 879 -19.10 -37.08 -24.38
C LYS A 879 -20.41 -37.89 -24.40
N GLN A 880 -20.33 -39.21 -24.23
CA GLN A 880 -21.50 -40.10 -24.24
C GLN A 880 -22.44 -39.87 -23.04
N GLN A 881 -21.89 -39.51 -21.88
CA GLN A 881 -22.68 -39.38 -20.64
C GLN A 881 -23.39 -38.02 -20.50
N GLY A 882 -22.77 -36.91 -20.92
CA GLY A 882 -23.35 -35.57 -20.75
C GLY A 882 -23.23 -34.61 -21.94
N GLY A 883 -22.37 -34.92 -22.92
CA GLY A 883 -22.26 -34.20 -24.18
C GLY A 883 -22.14 -32.68 -24.05
N GLN A 884 -22.89 -31.96 -24.90
CA GLN A 884 -22.82 -30.49 -25.02
C GLN A 884 -23.33 -29.75 -23.77
N LYS A 885 -24.24 -30.35 -22.98
CA LYS A 885 -24.80 -29.72 -21.78
C LYS A 885 -23.72 -29.50 -20.72
N ASP A 886 -22.88 -30.51 -20.52
CA ASP A 886 -21.81 -30.45 -19.53
C ASP A 886 -20.65 -29.58 -20.00
N TYR A 887 -20.42 -29.47 -21.32
CA TYR A 887 -19.44 -28.53 -21.85
C TYR A 887 -19.78 -27.08 -21.47
N ALA A 888 -21.06 -26.72 -21.53
CA ALA A 888 -21.53 -25.41 -21.07
C ALA A 888 -21.50 -25.28 -19.54
N GLU A 889 -22.00 -26.28 -18.81
CA GLU A 889 -22.10 -26.25 -17.34
C GLU A 889 -20.72 -26.14 -16.66
N PHE A 890 -19.71 -26.86 -17.18
CA PHE A 890 -18.38 -26.94 -16.59
C PHE A 890 -17.33 -26.08 -17.32
N HIS A 891 -17.73 -25.26 -18.29
CA HIS A 891 -16.84 -24.47 -19.15
C HIS A 891 -15.77 -25.29 -19.88
N PHE A 892 -16.06 -26.57 -20.17
CA PHE A 892 -15.14 -27.44 -20.87
C PHE A 892 -15.23 -27.18 -22.38
N LYS A 893 -14.15 -26.69 -22.99
CA LYS A 893 -14.06 -26.30 -24.40
C LYS A 893 -13.09 -27.21 -25.18
N PRO A 894 -13.40 -28.52 -25.35
CA PRO A 894 -12.47 -29.49 -25.92
C PRO A 894 -12.04 -29.16 -27.35
N VAL A 895 -12.93 -28.55 -28.14
CA VAL A 895 -12.68 -28.18 -29.54
C VAL A 895 -11.59 -27.10 -29.64
N GLU A 896 -11.74 -26.02 -28.88
CA GLU A 896 -10.76 -24.92 -28.83
C GLU A 896 -9.41 -25.40 -28.26
N LEU A 897 -9.44 -26.21 -27.20
CA LEU A 897 -8.23 -26.80 -26.60
C LEU A 897 -7.46 -27.66 -27.62
N LEU A 898 -8.15 -28.54 -28.33
CA LEU A 898 -7.54 -29.39 -29.36
C LEU A 898 -6.99 -28.55 -30.52
N THR A 899 -7.68 -27.47 -30.88
CA THR A 899 -7.23 -26.51 -31.90
C THR A 899 -5.87 -25.92 -31.53
N PHE A 900 -5.71 -25.42 -30.30
CA PHE A 900 -4.44 -24.88 -29.81
C PHE A 900 -3.32 -25.91 -29.81
N ILE A 901 -3.61 -27.16 -29.40
CA ILE A 901 -2.62 -28.24 -29.36
C ILE A 901 -2.15 -28.61 -30.77
N ILE A 902 -3.07 -28.75 -31.73
CA ILE A 902 -2.72 -29.04 -33.13
C ILE A 902 -1.91 -27.89 -33.74
N GLU A 903 -2.33 -26.64 -33.52
CA GLU A 903 -1.60 -25.46 -33.98
C GLU A 903 -0.17 -25.42 -33.44
N MET A 904 0.03 -25.68 -32.14
CA MET A 904 1.37 -25.75 -31.54
C MET A 904 2.23 -26.86 -32.15
N LEU A 905 1.67 -28.07 -32.33
CA LEU A 905 2.41 -29.19 -32.94
C LEU A 905 2.87 -28.86 -34.36
N VAL A 906 1.99 -28.30 -35.19
CA VAL A 906 2.33 -27.92 -36.57
C VAL A 906 3.39 -26.81 -36.56
N VAL A 907 3.25 -25.80 -35.71
CA VAL A 907 4.21 -24.69 -35.60
C VAL A 907 5.60 -25.18 -35.22
N ILE A 908 5.72 -26.08 -34.25
CA ILE A 908 7.00 -26.67 -33.84
C ILE A 908 7.54 -27.59 -34.94
N ALA A 909 6.68 -28.43 -35.55
CA ALA A 909 7.08 -29.34 -36.63
C ALA A 909 7.55 -28.61 -37.91
N ARG A 910 7.10 -27.38 -38.17
CA ARG A 910 7.62 -26.54 -39.26
C ARG A 910 9.09 -26.19 -39.07
N THR A 911 9.57 -26.13 -37.83
CA THR A 911 10.99 -25.82 -37.54
C THR A 911 11.86 -27.08 -37.54
N GLU A 912 11.46 -28.14 -36.84
CA GLU A 912 12.28 -29.35 -36.62
C GLU A 912 11.42 -30.62 -36.70
N ARG A 913 10.92 -30.94 -37.89
CA ARG A 913 9.94 -32.02 -38.12
C ARG A 913 10.39 -33.37 -37.58
N ASP A 914 11.62 -33.79 -37.91
CA ASP A 914 12.12 -35.12 -37.56
C ASP A 914 12.35 -35.29 -36.06
N LYS A 915 12.84 -34.24 -35.38
CA LYS A 915 13.01 -34.24 -33.91
C LYS A 915 11.68 -34.35 -33.19
N VAL A 916 10.66 -33.64 -33.67
CA VAL A 916 9.31 -33.73 -33.12
C VAL A 916 8.76 -35.14 -33.29
N ILE A 917 8.87 -35.73 -34.49
CA ILE A 917 8.40 -37.11 -34.74
C ILE A 917 9.12 -38.10 -33.82
N HIS A 918 10.45 -38.01 -33.71
CA HIS A 918 11.24 -38.85 -32.82
C HIS A 918 10.76 -38.81 -31.37
N HIS A 919 10.49 -37.61 -30.84
CA HIS A 919 9.97 -37.45 -29.47
C HIS A 919 8.53 -37.96 -29.31
N VAL A 920 7.70 -37.90 -30.35
CA VAL A 920 6.36 -38.53 -30.32
C VAL A 920 6.46 -40.05 -30.26
N ILE A 921 7.35 -40.66 -31.06
CA ILE A 921 7.52 -42.12 -31.14
C ILE A 921 8.04 -42.69 -29.81
N ASN A 922 9.02 -42.01 -29.19
CA ASN A 922 9.67 -42.49 -27.97
C ASN A 922 8.89 -42.22 -26.67
N ASP A 923 7.67 -41.71 -26.77
CA ASP A 923 6.81 -41.53 -25.60
C ASP A 923 6.11 -42.86 -25.26
N ALA A 924 6.62 -43.57 -24.25
CA ALA A 924 6.06 -44.86 -23.80
C ALA A 924 4.58 -44.77 -23.37
N ARG A 925 4.07 -43.55 -23.09
CA ARG A 925 2.65 -43.30 -22.77
C ARG A 925 1.80 -43.04 -24.02
N ALA A 926 2.42 -42.73 -25.16
CA ALA A 926 1.75 -42.48 -26.44
C ALA A 926 1.29 -43.77 -27.14
N GLY A 927 0.77 -44.73 -26.37
CA GLY A 927 0.23 -46.01 -26.84
C GLY A 927 -1.03 -45.90 -27.70
N ASN A 928 -1.30 -44.77 -28.36
CA ASN A 928 -2.29 -44.70 -29.42
C ASN A 928 -1.87 -43.67 -30.47
N ILE A 929 -1.05 -44.07 -31.43
CA ILE A 929 -0.93 -43.37 -32.73
C ILE A 929 -2.33 -43.11 -33.33
N ASN A 930 -3.28 -44.01 -33.03
CA ASN A 930 -4.72 -43.86 -33.28
C ASN A 930 -5.32 -42.51 -32.77
N THR A 931 -4.77 -41.92 -31.72
CA THR A 931 -5.18 -40.60 -31.19
C THR A 931 -4.86 -39.50 -32.20
N PHE A 932 -3.70 -39.53 -32.86
CA PHE A 932 -3.34 -38.57 -33.90
C PHE A 932 -4.23 -38.70 -35.14
N GLU A 933 -4.50 -39.93 -35.60
CA GLU A 933 -5.42 -40.16 -36.72
C GLU A 933 -6.84 -39.66 -36.40
N LYS A 934 -7.32 -39.93 -35.18
CA LYS A 934 -8.62 -39.42 -34.72
C LYS A 934 -8.62 -37.90 -34.64
N ALA A 935 -7.53 -37.28 -34.18
CA ALA A 935 -7.40 -35.82 -34.13
C ALA A 935 -7.50 -35.22 -35.55
N VAL A 936 -6.87 -35.83 -36.57
CA VAL A 936 -7.01 -35.42 -37.98
C VAL A 936 -8.48 -35.51 -38.44
N ARG A 937 -9.16 -36.62 -38.13
CA ARG A 937 -10.58 -36.81 -38.49
C ARG A 937 -11.49 -35.77 -37.83
N ILE A 938 -11.30 -35.52 -36.54
CA ILE A 938 -12.08 -34.55 -35.76
C ILE A 938 -11.82 -33.14 -36.30
N SER A 939 -10.56 -32.78 -36.52
CA SER A 939 -10.13 -31.49 -37.07
C SER A 939 -10.80 -31.18 -38.42
N ARG A 940 -10.84 -32.16 -39.33
CA ARG A 940 -11.52 -32.03 -40.64
C ARG A 940 -13.03 -31.97 -40.53
N ARG A 941 -13.64 -32.81 -39.68
CA ARG A 941 -15.10 -32.87 -39.51
C ARG A 941 -15.66 -31.57 -38.93
N ASP A 942 -15.01 -31.04 -37.90
CA ASP A 942 -15.50 -29.91 -37.13
C ASP A 942 -15.00 -28.56 -37.68
N GLY A 943 -14.12 -28.57 -38.70
CA GLY A 943 -13.60 -27.36 -39.33
C GLY A 943 -12.80 -26.47 -38.39
N MET A 944 -12.06 -27.09 -37.47
CA MET A 944 -11.43 -26.42 -36.32
C MET A 944 -10.28 -25.48 -36.69
N ILE A 945 -9.59 -25.77 -37.80
CA ILE A 945 -8.40 -25.08 -38.27
C ILE A 945 -8.54 -24.77 -39.76
N SER A 946 -7.72 -23.84 -40.27
CA SER A 946 -7.65 -23.53 -41.70
C SER A 946 -7.34 -24.77 -42.55
N LYS A 947 -7.79 -24.79 -43.81
CA LYS A 947 -7.56 -25.91 -44.73
C LYS A 947 -6.07 -26.22 -44.88
N ASP A 948 -5.26 -25.20 -45.10
CA ASP A 948 -3.81 -25.33 -45.25
C ASP A 948 -3.16 -25.99 -44.01
N LEU A 949 -3.51 -25.52 -42.82
CA LEU A 949 -3.01 -26.11 -41.57
C LEU A 949 -3.50 -27.56 -41.36
N SER A 950 -4.72 -27.88 -41.80
CA SER A 950 -5.26 -29.25 -41.72
C SER A 950 -4.53 -30.21 -42.65
N GLU A 951 -4.12 -29.75 -43.83
CA GLU A 951 -3.29 -30.52 -44.76
C GLU A 951 -1.87 -30.72 -44.21
N GLU A 952 -1.27 -29.66 -43.65
CA GLU A 952 0.03 -29.75 -42.99
C GLU A 952 0.01 -30.75 -41.82
N PHE A 953 -0.99 -30.66 -40.95
CA PHE A 953 -1.16 -31.59 -39.84
C PHE A 953 -1.38 -33.03 -40.31
N ALA A 954 -2.20 -33.25 -41.34
CA ALA A 954 -2.39 -34.57 -41.92
C ALA A 954 -1.10 -35.12 -42.53
N SER A 955 -0.29 -34.26 -43.17
CA SER A 955 1.02 -34.65 -43.71
C SER A 955 1.98 -35.05 -42.57
N PHE A 956 1.95 -34.33 -41.45
CA PHE A 956 2.77 -34.61 -40.27
C PHE A 956 2.40 -35.97 -39.68
N VAL A 957 1.11 -36.23 -39.47
CA VAL A 957 0.63 -37.52 -38.95
C VAL A 957 0.94 -38.68 -39.90
N LYS A 958 0.90 -38.47 -41.22
CA LYS A 958 1.30 -39.48 -42.19
C LYS A 958 2.79 -39.83 -42.04
N ALA A 959 3.66 -38.83 -41.93
CA ALA A 959 5.10 -39.06 -41.73
C ALA A 959 5.40 -39.75 -40.38
N LEU A 960 4.66 -39.39 -39.33
CA LEU A 960 4.73 -40.06 -38.03
C LEU A 960 4.40 -41.55 -38.17
N LEU A 961 3.29 -41.91 -38.82
CA LEU A 961 2.88 -43.30 -39.05
C LEU A 961 3.94 -44.12 -39.81
N GLU A 962 4.53 -43.54 -40.87
CA GLU A 962 5.56 -44.20 -41.67
C GLU A 962 6.84 -44.47 -40.85
N GLN A 963 7.25 -43.50 -40.02
CA GLN A 963 8.43 -43.65 -39.16
C GLN A 963 8.18 -44.58 -37.96
N THR A 964 6.97 -44.61 -37.39
CA THR A 964 6.66 -45.53 -36.28
C THR A 964 6.68 -46.98 -36.72
N GLY A 965 6.08 -47.32 -37.86
CA GLY A 965 6.14 -48.70 -38.38
C GLY A 965 7.57 -49.16 -38.61
N SER A 966 8.43 -48.27 -39.12
CA SER A 966 9.86 -48.53 -39.30
C SER A 966 10.62 -48.69 -37.97
N ALA A 967 10.20 -47.99 -36.91
CA ALA A 967 10.81 -48.05 -35.59
C ALA A 967 10.39 -49.30 -34.80
N GLU A 968 9.12 -49.73 -34.89
CA GLU A 968 8.62 -50.97 -34.29
C GLU A 968 9.35 -52.19 -34.87
N ASP A 969 9.56 -52.22 -36.19
CA ASP A 969 10.34 -53.26 -36.88
C ASP A 969 11.81 -53.29 -36.41
N GLN A 970 12.39 -52.11 -36.14
CA GLN A 970 13.74 -52.00 -35.61
C GLN A 970 13.82 -52.42 -34.14
N LEU A 971 12.87 -52.00 -33.29
CA LEU A 971 12.83 -52.37 -31.87
C LEU A 971 12.66 -53.87 -31.69
N ALA A 972 11.76 -54.50 -32.46
CA ALA A 972 11.56 -55.94 -32.46
C ALA A 972 12.84 -56.69 -32.88
N ALA A 973 13.60 -56.15 -33.83
CA ALA A 973 14.90 -56.71 -34.23
C ALA A 973 16.01 -56.48 -33.19
N ILE A 974 15.89 -55.45 -32.34
CA ILE A 974 16.82 -55.11 -31.24
C ILE A 974 16.57 -56.02 -30.03
N GLU A 975 15.32 -56.15 -29.60
CA GLU A 975 14.92 -57.02 -28.48
C GLU A 975 15.32 -58.47 -28.74
N GLN A 976 15.25 -58.92 -29.99
CA GLN A 976 15.66 -60.27 -30.40
C GLN A 976 17.19 -60.49 -30.36
N LYS A 977 18.00 -59.43 -30.33
CA LYS A 977 19.48 -59.48 -30.37
C LYS A 977 20.16 -59.20 -29.03
N VAL A 978 19.57 -58.38 -28.15
CA VAL A 978 20.26 -57.84 -26.94
C VAL A 978 19.99 -58.65 -25.66
N GLY A 979 18.86 -59.37 -25.55
CA GLY A 979 18.50 -60.04 -24.29
C GLY A 979 18.20 -59.05 -23.15
N SER A 980 18.33 -59.47 -21.88
CA SER A 980 18.07 -58.63 -20.71
C SER A 980 19.23 -57.68 -20.38
N LEU A 981 18.95 -56.38 -20.31
CA LEU A 981 19.92 -55.31 -20.01
C LEU A 981 20.33 -55.28 -18.53
N PRO A 982 21.62 -55.07 -18.20
CA PRO A 982 22.05 -54.83 -16.82
C PRO A 982 21.42 -53.56 -16.22
N GLU A 983 20.88 -53.65 -15.00
CA GLU A 983 20.24 -52.52 -14.30
C GLU A 983 21.19 -51.32 -14.10
N GLU A 984 22.50 -51.55 -13.99
CA GLU A 984 23.51 -50.48 -13.85
C GLU A 984 23.64 -49.57 -15.08
N TYR A 985 23.14 -49.99 -16.25
CA TYR A 985 23.12 -49.18 -17.47
C TYR A 985 21.81 -48.40 -17.64
N MET A 986 20.84 -48.64 -16.75
CA MET A 986 19.50 -48.07 -16.79
C MET A 986 19.39 -46.87 -15.84
N ASP A 987 18.69 -45.83 -16.29
CA ASP A 987 18.37 -44.67 -15.47
C ASP A 987 17.37 -45.11 -14.38
N PRO A 988 17.69 -44.93 -13.09
CA PRO A 988 16.88 -45.44 -11.98
C PRO A 988 15.52 -44.75 -11.82
N LEU A 989 15.26 -43.65 -12.54
CA LEU A 989 13.99 -42.91 -12.50
C LEU A 989 13.16 -43.11 -13.77
N MET A 990 13.82 -43.27 -14.91
CA MET A 990 13.17 -43.31 -16.22
C MET A 990 13.12 -44.71 -16.83
N ASP A 991 13.86 -45.68 -16.26
CA ASP A 991 13.96 -47.05 -16.76
C ASP A 991 14.32 -47.12 -18.25
N ILE A 992 15.26 -46.24 -18.65
CA ILE A 992 15.83 -46.17 -20.00
C ILE A 992 17.35 -46.28 -19.92
N VAL A 993 18.00 -46.75 -20.99
CA VAL A 993 19.46 -46.80 -21.07
C VAL A 993 20.05 -45.39 -20.95
N MET A 994 21.04 -45.22 -20.06
CA MET A 994 21.71 -43.94 -19.86
C MET A 994 22.67 -43.61 -21.00
N ASN A 995 22.35 -42.60 -21.80
CA ASN A 995 23.21 -42.13 -22.90
C ASN A 995 24.37 -41.25 -22.39
N ASP A 996 24.11 -40.41 -21.40
CA ASP A 996 25.11 -39.55 -20.77
C ASP A 996 24.92 -39.56 -19.24
N PRO A 997 25.45 -40.59 -18.55
CA PRO A 997 25.27 -40.73 -17.11
C PRO A 997 25.99 -39.62 -16.33
N VAL A 998 25.29 -39.01 -15.38
CA VAL A 998 25.79 -37.98 -14.47
C VAL A 998 25.47 -38.36 -13.01
N GLU A 999 26.40 -38.06 -12.12
CA GLU A 999 26.28 -38.25 -10.68
C GLU A 999 25.65 -37.00 -10.05
N LEU A 1000 24.58 -37.21 -9.28
CA LEU A 1000 23.94 -36.21 -8.43
C LEU A 1000 24.80 -35.95 -7.17
N PRO A 1001 24.60 -34.83 -6.45
CA PRO A 1001 25.29 -34.60 -5.18
C PRO A 1001 25.04 -35.69 -4.11
N SER A 1002 23.96 -36.46 -4.24
CA SER A 1002 23.66 -37.62 -3.40
C SER A 1002 24.50 -38.86 -3.70
N GLY A 1003 25.28 -38.87 -4.78
CA GLY A 1003 26.04 -40.02 -5.27
C GLY A 1003 25.25 -40.96 -6.17
N ASN A 1004 23.95 -40.71 -6.41
CA ASN A 1004 23.14 -41.50 -7.34
C ASN A 1004 23.43 -41.06 -8.79
N ILE A 1005 23.54 -42.04 -9.70
CA ILE A 1005 23.79 -41.79 -11.13
C ILE A 1005 22.46 -41.84 -11.88
N VAL A 1006 22.19 -40.80 -12.66
CA VAL A 1006 21.03 -40.70 -13.55
C VAL A 1006 21.49 -40.19 -14.91
N ASN A 1007 20.65 -40.28 -15.94
CA ASN A 1007 20.95 -39.66 -17.23
C ASN A 1007 20.92 -38.13 -17.10
N ARG A 1008 21.80 -37.41 -17.82
CA ARG A 1008 21.90 -35.94 -17.76
C ARG A 1008 20.56 -35.25 -18.03
N ASP A 1009 19.82 -35.70 -19.04
CA ASP A 1009 18.51 -35.14 -19.38
C ASP A 1009 17.51 -35.26 -18.22
N THR A 1010 17.57 -36.38 -17.48
CA THR A 1010 16.76 -36.62 -16.27
C THR A 1010 17.16 -35.66 -15.15
N ALA A 1011 18.46 -35.52 -14.88
CA ALA A 1011 18.98 -34.61 -13.85
C ALA A 1011 18.66 -33.14 -14.17
N GLU A 1012 18.85 -32.72 -15.43
CA GLU A 1012 18.55 -31.36 -15.88
C GLU A 1012 17.06 -31.05 -15.80
N ARG A 1013 16.19 -32.03 -16.11
CA ARG A 1013 14.74 -31.90 -15.91
C ARG A 1013 14.39 -31.63 -14.44
N ILE A 1014 14.98 -32.37 -13.51
CA ILE A 1014 14.74 -32.19 -12.07
C ILE A 1014 15.27 -30.82 -11.62
N ALA A 1015 16.47 -30.44 -12.05
CA ALA A 1015 17.07 -29.14 -11.74
C ALA A 1015 16.24 -27.95 -12.27
N MET A 1016 15.56 -28.11 -13.41
CA MET A 1016 14.66 -27.08 -13.97
C MET A 1016 13.33 -26.96 -13.21
N GLY A 1017 12.91 -28.01 -12.49
CA GLY A 1017 11.69 -28.05 -11.69
C GLY A 1017 11.89 -27.52 -10.27
N ASP A 1018 11.80 -28.43 -9.29
CA ASP A 1018 11.99 -28.12 -7.87
C ASP A 1018 13.47 -28.08 -7.44
N GLY A 1019 14.38 -28.65 -8.26
CA GLY A 1019 15.80 -28.75 -7.96
C GLY A 1019 16.07 -29.56 -6.70
N MET A 1020 15.22 -30.54 -6.39
CA MET A 1020 15.36 -31.44 -5.25
C MET A 1020 15.84 -32.80 -5.75
N ASP A 1021 16.88 -33.33 -5.13
CA ASP A 1021 17.36 -34.67 -5.40
C ASP A 1021 16.25 -35.69 -5.08
N PRO A 1022 15.83 -36.53 -6.04
CA PRO A 1022 14.68 -37.40 -5.88
C PRO A 1022 14.90 -38.55 -4.88
N PHE A 1023 16.15 -38.83 -4.51
CA PHE A 1023 16.51 -39.89 -3.57
C PHE A 1023 16.70 -39.36 -2.15
N THR A 1024 17.20 -38.13 -2.00
CA THR A 1024 17.60 -37.55 -0.70
C THR A 1024 16.85 -36.29 -0.31
N LYS A 1025 16.08 -35.70 -1.23
CA LYS A 1025 15.41 -34.39 -1.10
C LYS A 1025 16.36 -33.21 -0.83
N ALA A 1026 17.67 -33.37 -1.06
CA ALA A 1026 18.64 -32.28 -0.98
C ALA A 1026 18.56 -31.38 -2.22
N SER A 1027 18.71 -30.05 -2.06
CA SER A 1027 18.63 -29.14 -3.20
C SER A 1027 19.93 -29.16 -4.03
N PHE A 1028 19.82 -29.14 -5.35
CA PHE A 1028 20.94 -29.07 -6.28
C PHE A 1028 20.62 -28.24 -7.54
N THR A 1029 21.66 -27.83 -8.24
CA THR A 1029 21.60 -27.11 -9.52
C THR A 1029 22.35 -27.85 -10.60
N LYS A 1030 22.17 -27.44 -11.87
CA LYS A 1030 22.88 -28.02 -13.02
C LYS A 1030 24.42 -27.98 -12.88
N LYS A 1031 24.96 -27.03 -12.11
CA LYS A 1031 26.41 -26.88 -11.89
C LYS A 1031 26.98 -27.94 -10.94
N ASP A 1032 26.12 -28.59 -10.16
CA ASP A 1032 26.52 -29.56 -9.14
C ASP A 1032 26.61 -30.99 -9.70
N LEU A 1033 26.25 -31.18 -10.98
CA LEU A 1033 26.27 -32.47 -11.68
C LEU A 1033 27.68 -32.84 -12.15
N LYS A 1034 28.13 -34.05 -11.80
CA LYS A 1034 29.43 -34.58 -12.23
C LYS A 1034 29.26 -35.66 -13.31
N PRO A 1035 29.96 -35.61 -14.45
CA PRO A 1035 29.83 -36.66 -15.46
C PRO A 1035 30.42 -38.00 -15.00
N ALA A 1036 29.70 -39.10 -15.23
CA ALA A 1036 30.14 -40.46 -14.88
C ALA A 1036 30.83 -41.16 -16.08
N HIS A 1037 32.03 -40.67 -16.44
CA HIS A 1037 32.74 -41.09 -17.65
C HIS A 1037 33.01 -42.60 -17.75
N GLU A 1038 33.37 -43.25 -16.63
CA GLU A 1038 33.63 -44.70 -16.59
C GLU A 1038 32.39 -45.52 -16.95
N LEU A 1039 31.23 -45.14 -16.42
CA LEU A 1039 29.96 -45.81 -16.73
C LEU A 1039 29.56 -45.57 -18.19
N ARG A 1040 29.73 -44.34 -18.68
CA ARG A 1040 29.48 -44.01 -20.09
C ARG A 1040 30.32 -44.85 -21.04
N LYS A 1041 31.60 -45.11 -20.71
CA LYS A 1041 32.49 -45.96 -21.50
C LYS A 1041 32.03 -47.42 -21.51
N LYS A 1042 31.62 -47.96 -20.36
CA LYS A 1042 31.06 -49.33 -20.27
C LYS A 1042 29.79 -49.48 -21.11
N ILE A 1043 28.86 -48.53 -21.00
CA ILE A 1043 27.63 -48.51 -21.79
C ILE A 1043 27.96 -48.45 -23.28
N TYR A 1044 28.86 -47.55 -23.69
CA TYR A 1044 29.28 -47.45 -25.08
C TYR A 1044 29.91 -48.75 -25.61
N GLN A 1045 30.76 -49.40 -24.83
CA GLN A 1045 31.41 -50.65 -25.24
C GLN A 1045 30.40 -51.80 -25.38
N PHE A 1046 29.47 -51.93 -24.44
CA PHE A 1046 28.40 -52.94 -24.48
C PHE A 1046 27.51 -52.77 -25.72
N PHE A 1047 27.02 -51.56 -25.99
CA PHE A 1047 26.12 -51.33 -27.11
C PHE A 1047 26.83 -51.32 -28.46
N THR A 1048 27.98 -50.65 -28.57
CA THR A 1048 28.63 -50.39 -29.88
C THR A 1048 29.57 -51.49 -30.30
N VAL A 1049 30.40 -51.99 -29.38
CA VAL A 1049 31.46 -52.96 -29.70
C VAL A 1049 30.94 -54.38 -29.63
N GLU A 1050 30.17 -54.72 -28.60
CA GLU A 1050 29.68 -56.10 -28.40
C GLU A 1050 28.43 -56.40 -29.21
N HIS A 1051 27.51 -55.42 -29.34
CA HIS A 1051 26.20 -55.64 -29.97
C HIS A 1051 25.96 -54.81 -31.25
N GLY A 1052 26.91 -53.98 -31.67
CA GLY A 1052 26.89 -53.29 -32.97
C GLY A 1052 25.91 -52.12 -33.11
N TYR A 1053 25.46 -51.53 -32.01
CA TYR A 1053 24.54 -50.37 -31.99
C TYR A 1053 25.26 -49.04 -32.06
N LYS A 1054 24.67 -48.06 -32.75
CA LYS A 1054 25.23 -46.70 -32.83
C LYS A 1054 24.88 -45.91 -31.58
N MET A 1055 25.84 -45.79 -30.66
CA MET A 1055 25.84 -44.75 -29.62
C MET A 1055 26.84 -43.64 -29.95
N ALA A 1056 26.65 -42.47 -29.36
CA ALA A 1056 27.64 -41.39 -29.43
C ALA A 1056 28.93 -41.83 -28.72
N PRO A 1057 30.11 -41.72 -29.35
CA PRO A 1057 31.37 -42.09 -28.72
C PRO A 1057 31.61 -41.26 -27.45
N PRO A 1058 32.29 -41.82 -26.43
CA PRO A 1058 32.79 -41.02 -25.32
C PRO A 1058 33.77 -39.97 -25.88
N GLU A 1059 33.69 -38.73 -25.42
CA GLU A 1059 34.62 -37.68 -25.86
C GLU A 1059 36.05 -38.06 -25.47
N VAL A 1060 36.92 -38.20 -26.47
CA VAL A 1060 38.36 -38.43 -26.31
C VAL A 1060 39.06 -37.14 -26.75
N THR A 1061 39.84 -36.53 -25.87
CA THR A 1061 40.75 -35.44 -26.29
C THR A 1061 41.94 -36.01 -27.04
N GLU A 1062 42.60 -35.21 -27.88
CA GLU A 1062 43.68 -35.65 -28.80
C GLU A 1062 44.87 -36.35 -28.12
N ASP A 1063 44.98 -36.31 -26.79
CA ASP A 1063 46.05 -36.97 -26.01
C ASP A 1063 45.63 -38.30 -25.34
N GLY A 1064 44.42 -38.80 -25.57
CA GLY A 1064 43.97 -40.09 -25.01
C GLY A 1064 43.53 -40.03 -23.54
N ASP A 1065 43.47 -38.85 -22.94
CA ASP A 1065 42.87 -38.60 -21.62
C ASP A 1065 41.44 -38.05 -21.74
N VAL A 1066 40.59 -38.44 -20.77
CA VAL A 1066 39.18 -38.07 -20.69
C VAL A 1066 39.05 -36.57 -20.38
N ASN A 1067 38.26 -35.85 -21.18
CA ASN A 1067 38.04 -34.41 -21.03
C ASN A 1067 37.34 -34.11 -19.68
N MET A 1068 38.05 -33.51 -18.74
CA MET A 1068 37.53 -33.13 -17.42
C MET A 1068 36.68 -31.84 -17.45
N ASP A 1069 36.75 -31.06 -18.52
CA ASP A 1069 36.09 -29.76 -18.63
C ASP A 1069 34.91 -29.83 -19.61
N GLY A 1070 33.70 -29.97 -19.05
CA GLY A 1070 32.42 -30.13 -19.73
C GLY A 1070 31.99 -28.98 -20.64
N THR A 1071 32.73 -28.72 -21.71
CA THR A 1071 32.37 -27.78 -22.78
C THR A 1071 32.25 -28.53 -24.10
N THR A 1072 31.01 -28.82 -24.50
CA THR A 1072 30.67 -29.38 -25.82
C THR A 1072 30.64 -28.27 -26.88
N PRO A 1073 31.35 -28.39 -28.02
CA PRO A 1073 30.92 -27.80 -29.29
C PRO A 1073 29.86 -28.71 -29.92
N ARG A 1074 28.79 -28.10 -30.44
CA ARG A 1074 27.58 -28.75 -30.97
C ARG A 1074 27.79 -29.59 -32.22
#